data_AF-C0BCS1-F1
#
_entry.id   AF-C0BCS1-F1
#
_cell.length_a   1.000
_cell.length_b   1.000
_cell.length_c   1.000
_cell.angle_alpha   90.00
_cell.angle_beta   90.00
_cell.angle_gamma   90.00
#
_symmetry.space_group_name_H-M   'P 1'
#
loop_
_entity.id
_entity.type
_entity.pdbx_description
1 polymer ?
#
loop_
_entity_poly.entity_id
_entity_poly.type
_entity_poly.pdbx_seq_one_letter_code
_entity_poly.pdbx_strand_id
1 'polypeptide(L)'
;MLYVSSLPQVRDFAQQEAFRIDSSSLIPFIEKELLHIDLLNSFVPQMQNTSLVFQGGTALRLCYGAPRYSEDLDFSVGSDFYQAEKLNSLINENLIKQCNGEVSLKQPKDSIWNRNDVSNQTKVAKWFVKYDLNPNQRDIPLQKIKLEAASIGAHTSLTKNAICHYPQFFKEFPDLKIHVESCDEIMADKLLSFSASIYTRWRDLWDMNWMIEKSDITPATFPLLEYKILDYKTDSQEYKSNLENTIKNIPEFINSNEFLQEMKKMLPVETVETTLLDPNYRLKMISSGCKDIISGLKDELKEADCVVIATDVDPSGEGELLAWEALEKCGWRGPTKRMYFADEAPASVQKAFRERKTLPSMDKDGDYVKAVVRERWDLASMQFTRAATLVARKKGFRTVVRQGRLKSVMVKLTGDQLKAYNEYVRKPFYEARFKDENGNIFARKTDDPEDIRFDSPDQVDLSQLHDSAVVEDSRGKKHTAPGKLLDLAGLSAILAKQGFKPANVLKTYQEMYENQIVSYPRTEDKEVTPEQFGELLPLVDKIASVVGVDTSLLSHRAARKTHVKEGGAHGANRPGINVPESLAELENGYEKIGSAIYSVLAKNYLAMLAEDYEYELIKGHVRDFPEYVGQTQIPIKPGFKAIFDSDSSSTEKSEGEEAENACEFGKVASPYVHEGANKRPQKPTMKWLTKKLEKYNVGTGATRTSTLAEITANEERALMKENKGALTMTKCGEVSYALLANCQIASPEVTEKLFESMNEVGRFSRKPSDVINTVTDMVVHDMKAMQDNIGALDGMKLGDGNAIVIGKCPKCGKDLYATKNQFRCAGVHFKKTGEKDGKAVFAQDGTCDFSIYRFVGPKDKPKKLTDKNGREIAEKGKTSLIKGIKKKSGDGTYDAYLTLNRETWSLDMQFPEFKGKKHKG
;
A
#
# COMPACT_ATOMS: atom_id res chain seq x y z
N MET A 1 32.74 -41.12 -5.91
CA MET A 1 31.41 -41.16 -5.28
C MET A 1 30.68 -39.94 -5.81
N LEU A 2 29.46 -40.11 -6.34
CA LEU A 2 28.55 -38.99 -6.47
C LEU A 2 28.40 -38.34 -5.09
N TYR A 3 28.44 -37.00 -5.03
CA TYR A 3 28.09 -36.30 -3.78
C TYR A 3 26.59 -36.38 -3.50
N VAL A 4 25.82 -36.76 -4.53
CA VAL A 4 24.45 -37.20 -4.47
C VAL A 4 24.36 -38.70 -4.22
N SER A 5 23.61 -39.10 -3.20
CA SER A 5 23.51 -40.51 -2.79
C SER A 5 22.84 -41.44 -3.83
N SER A 6 21.99 -40.91 -4.72
CA SER A 6 21.54 -41.55 -5.98
C SER A 6 20.81 -40.57 -6.91
N LEU A 7 20.87 -40.77 -8.23
CA LEU A 7 20.18 -39.90 -9.21
C LEU A 7 18.65 -39.80 -9.01
N PRO A 8 17.93 -40.89 -8.64
CA PRO A 8 16.50 -40.79 -8.32
C PRO A 8 16.19 -39.83 -7.15
N GLN A 9 17.07 -39.74 -6.14
CA GLN A 9 16.87 -38.85 -5.00
C GLN A 9 16.93 -37.36 -5.38
N VAL A 10 17.61 -36.99 -6.47
CA VAL A 10 17.64 -35.61 -7.00
C VAL A 10 16.24 -35.13 -7.32
N ARG A 11 15.46 -35.94 -8.04
CA ARG A 11 14.10 -35.60 -8.46
C ARG A 11 13.15 -35.53 -7.28
N ASP A 12 13.24 -36.49 -6.37
CA ASP A 12 12.39 -36.50 -5.18
C ASP A 12 12.65 -35.28 -4.29
N PHE A 13 13.93 -34.96 -4.06
CA PHE A 13 14.30 -33.76 -3.33
C PHE A 13 13.85 -32.48 -4.05
N ALA A 14 14.08 -32.36 -5.36
CA ALA A 14 13.67 -31.21 -6.14
C ALA A 14 12.15 -30.98 -6.09
N GLN A 15 11.35 -32.05 -6.08
CA GLN A 15 9.90 -31.98 -5.92
C GLN A 15 9.48 -31.53 -4.52
N GLN A 16 10.14 -32.05 -3.47
CA GLN A 16 9.89 -31.64 -2.09
C GLN A 16 10.25 -30.16 -1.88
N GLU A 17 11.39 -29.73 -2.41
CA GLU A 17 11.86 -28.36 -2.28
C GLU A 17 11.01 -27.38 -3.08
N ALA A 18 10.65 -27.73 -4.32
CA ALA A 18 9.70 -26.96 -5.14
C ALA A 18 8.33 -26.82 -4.45
N PHE A 19 7.86 -27.86 -3.77
CA PHE A 19 6.63 -27.82 -2.98
C PHE A 19 6.77 -26.89 -1.76
N ARG A 20 7.91 -26.96 -1.06
CA ARG A 20 8.21 -26.08 0.09
C ARG A 20 8.17 -24.60 -0.26
N ILE A 21 8.64 -24.25 -1.46
CA ILE A 21 8.68 -22.87 -1.96
C ILE A 21 7.50 -22.50 -2.88
N ASP A 22 6.44 -23.33 -2.87
CA ASP A 22 5.19 -23.17 -3.64
C ASP A 22 5.37 -22.94 -5.16
N SER A 23 6.38 -23.58 -5.76
CA SER A 23 6.77 -23.34 -7.16
C SER A 23 7.11 -24.63 -7.91
N SER A 24 6.09 -25.37 -8.35
CA SER A 24 6.29 -26.61 -9.11
C SER A 24 7.01 -26.39 -10.46
N SER A 25 6.95 -25.18 -11.03
CA SER A 25 7.72 -24.84 -12.23
C SER A 25 9.23 -24.85 -12.01
N LEU A 26 9.70 -24.77 -10.76
CA LEU A 26 11.12 -24.78 -10.42
C LEU A 26 11.74 -26.17 -10.33
N ILE A 27 10.94 -27.25 -10.31
CA ILE A 27 11.44 -28.64 -10.25
C ILE A 27 12.61 -28.89 -11.22
N PRO A 28 12.48 -28.65 -12.55
CA PRO A 28 13.58 -28.93 -13.49
C PRO A 28 14.81 -28.06 -13.25
N PHE A 29 14.65 -26.89 -12.63
CA PHE A 29 15.76 -25.99 -12.34
C PHE A 29 16.50 -26.40 -11.06
N ILE A 30 15.78 -26.86 -10.04
CA ILE A 30 16.36 -27.42 -8.82
C ILE A 30 17.10 -28.73 -9.16
N GLU A 31 16.49 -29.60 -9.98
CA GLU A 31 17.16 -30.79 -10.50
C GLU A 31 18.49 -30.42 -11.19
N LYS A 32 18.49 -29.43 -12.08
CA LYS A 32 19.70 -28.96 -12.77
C LYS A 32 20.75 -28.38 -11.83
N GLU A 33 20.36 -27.54 -10.87
CA GLU A 33 21.30 -26.92 -9.92
C GLU A 33 22.04 -27.96 -9.09
N LEU A 34 21.35 -29.02 -8.65
CA LEU A 34 21.98 -30.14 -7.94
C LEU A 34 22.96 -30.90 -8.83
N LEU A 35 22.58 -31.17 -10.07
CA LEU A 35 23.43 -31.87 -11.04
C LEU A 35 24.60 -31.00 -11.53
N HIS A 36 24.49 -29.67 -11.52
CA HIS A 36 25.59 -28.75 -11.81
C HIS A 36 26.74 -28.94 -10.83
N ILE A 37 26.44 -29.12 -9.53
CA ILE A 37 27.46 -29.34 -8.49
C ILE A 37 28.24 -30.63 -8.77
N ASP A 38 27.55 -31.73 -9.06
CA ASP A 38 28.20 -33.01 -9.42
C ASP A 38 29.06 -32.89 -10.69
N LEU A 39 28.51 -32.23 -11.72
CA LEU A 39 29.22 -32.05 -12.99
C LEU A 39 30.49 -31.20 -12.80
N LEU A 40 30.38 -30.05 -12.14
CA LEU A 40 31.52 -29.18 -11.87
C LEU A 40 32.59 -29.91 -11.04
N ASN A 41 32.17 -30.64 -9.99
CA ASN A 41 33.09 -31.41 -9.16
C ASN A 41 33.84 -32.51 -9.94
N SER A 42 33.28 -33.02 -11.05
CA SER A 42 33.92 -34.05 -11.86
C SER A 42 35.17 -33.58 -12.61
N PHE A 43 35.31 -32.28 -12.91
CA PHE A 43 36.44 -31.78 -13.70
C PHE A 43 37.13 -30.54 -13.11
N VAL A 44 36.42 -29.65 -12.41
CA VAL A 44 36.99 -28.39 -11.91
C VAL A 44 38.24 -28.59 -11.04
N PRO A 45 38.29 -29.54 -10.08
CA PRO A 45 39.50 -29.74 -9.27
C PRO A 45 40.76 -30.06 -10.09
N GLN A 46 40.60 -30.73 -11.25
CA GLN A 46 41.71 -31.14 -12.11
C GLN A 46 42.04 -30.13 -13.21
N MET A 47 41.27 -29.03 -13.25
CA MET A 47 41.36 -27.96 -14.24
C MET A 47 41.72 -26.61 -13.60
N GLN A 48 42.06 -26.57 -12.30
CA GLN A 48 42.44 -25.33 -11.59
C GLN A 48 43.65 -24.61 -12.22
N ASN A 49 44.60 -25.36 -12.79
CA ASN A 49 45.78 -24.78 -13.46
C ASN A 49 45.58 -24.56 -14.96
N THR A 50 44.34 -24.30 -15.39
CA THR A 50 44.01 -24.05 -16.81
C THR A 50 43.37 -22.67 -16.98
N SER A 51 43.22 -22.20 -18.21
CA SER A 51 42.52 -20.96 -18.53
C SER A 51 40.98 -21.04 -18.41
N LEU A 52 40.45 -22.12 -17.84
CA LEU A 52 39.01 -22.36 -17.70
C LEU A 52 38.41 -21.47 -16.59
N VAL A 53 37.68 -20.43 -16.98
CA VAL A 53 37.04 -19.47 -16.08
C VAL A 53 35.52 -19.55 -16.25
N PHE A 54 34.79 -19.71 -15.15
CA PHE A 54 33.32 -19.82 -15.13
C PHE A 54 32.68 -18.44 -15.28
N GLN A 55 31.61 -18.35 -16.07
CA GLN A 55 30.96 -17.07 -16.41
C GLN A 55 29.42 -17.19 -16.51
N GLY A 56 28.76 -16.05 -16.69
CA GLY A 56 27.33 -15.98 -16.99
C GLY A 56 26.38 -16.16 -15.79
N GLY A 57 25.12 -16.50 -16.08
CA GLY A 57 24.05 -16.50 -15.07
C GLY A 57 24.19 -17.59 -14.00
N THR A 58 24.72 -18.76 -14.35
CA THR A 58 24.93 -19.84 -13.38
C THR A 58 26.12 -19.56 -12.47
N ALA A 59 27.15 -18.85 -12.97
CA ALA A 59 28.23 -18.32 -12.15
C ALA A 59 27.70 -17.31 -11.12
N LEU A 60 26.81 -16.38 -11.51
CA LEU A 60 26.15 -15.48 -10.57
C LEU A 60 25.38 -16.24 -9.48
N ARG A 61 24.65 -17.30 -9.86
CA ARG A 61 23.92 -18.15 -8.90
C ARG A 61 24.87 -18.86 -7.94
N LEU A 62 25.83 -19.63 -8.45
CA LEU A 62 26.64 -20.55 -7.65
C LEU A 62 27.82 -19.89 -6.93
N CYS A 63 28.33 -18.75 -7.42
CA CYS A 63 29.51 -18.09 -6.82
C CYS A 63 29.17 -16.75 -6.13
N TYR A 64 28.05 -16.12 -6.49
CA TYR A 64 27.67 -14.79 -5.99
C TYR A 64 26.30 -14.75 -5.31
N GLY A 65 25.52 -15.84 -5.36
CA GLY A 65 24.26 -15.97 -4.62
C GLY A 65 23.06 -15.30 -5.29
N ALA A 66 23.06 -15.16 -6.63
CA ALA A 66 21.90 -14.64 -7.35
C ALA A 66 20.63 -15.48 -7.06
N PRO A 67 19.43 -14.87 -6.95
CA PRO A 67 18.22 -15.59 -6.56
C PRO A 67 17.56 -16.38 -7.69
N ARG A 68 17.96 -16.10 -8.94
CA ARG A 68 17.39 -16.72 -10.13
C ARG A 68 18.09 -18.04 -10.44
N TYR A 69 17.31 -19.07 -10.73
CA TYR A 69 17.83 -20.33 -11.24
C TYR A 69 18.35 -20.19 -12.66
N SER A 70 19.35 -20.99 -13.00
CA SER A 70 19.97 -21.00 -14.32
C SER A 70 20.19 -22.44 -14.79
N GLU A 71 20.36 -22.63 -16.09
CA GLU A 71 20.27 -23.96 -16.73
C GLU A 71 21.59 -24.44 -17.33
N ASP A 72 22.43 -23.51 -17.78
CA ASP A 72 23.60 -23.76 -18.61
C ASP A 72 24.89 -23.45 -17.84
N LEU A 73 25.98 -24.15 -18.13
CA LEU A 73 27.30 -23.84 -17.58
C LEU A 73 28.15 -23.19 -18.67
N ASP A 74 28.48 -21.92 -18.52
CA ASP A 74 29.22 -21.16 -19.52
C ASP A 74 30.64 -20.86 -19.01
N PHE A 75 31.65 -21.11 -19.84
CA PHE A 75 33.05 -20.90 -19.51
C PHE A 75 33.76 -20.06 -20.57
N SER A 76 34.70 -19.25 -20.12
CA SER A 76 35.71 -18.58 -20.92
C SER A 76 37.01 -19.40 -20.84
N VAL A 77 37.68 -19.62 -21.98
CA VAL A 77 38.90 -20.44 -22.03
C VAL A 77 40.06 -19.82 -22.81
N GLY A 78 39.83 -18.75 -23.58
CA GLY A 78 40.84 -18.16 -24.46
C GLY A 78 41.14 -18.98 -25.73
N SER A 79 41.99 -18.43 -26.60
CA SER A 79 42.32 -19.01 -27.92
C SER A 79 43.13 -20.31 -27.85
N ASP A 80 43.87 -20.51 -26.76
CA ASP A 80 44.90 -21.55 -26.64
C ASP A 80 44.39 -22.82 -25.93
N PHE A 81 43.10 -22.89 -25.63
CA PHE A 81 42.53 -24.01 -24.87
C PHE A 81 42.36 -25.28 -25.72
N TYR A 82 43.41 -26.09 -25.78
CA TYR A 82 43.42 -27.40 -26.44
C TYR A 82 43.23 -28.56 -25.45
N GLN A 83 42.19 -28.52 -24.62
CA GLN A 83 41.93 -29.55 -23.59
C GLN A 83 40.51 -30.15 -23.64
N ALA A 84 39.81 -30.04 -24.79
CA ALA A 84 38.50 -30.66 -24.96
C ALA A 84 38.52 -32.18 -24.72
N GLU A 85 39.56 -32.88 -25.19
CA GLU A 85 39.75 -34.33 -24.95
C GLU A 85 39.97 -34.64 -23.46
N LYS A 86 40.73 -33.80 -22.75
CA LYS A 86 40.93 -33.95 -21.31
C LYS A 86 39.61 -33.73 -20.57
N LEU A 87 38.86 -32.68 -20.87
CA LEU A 87 37.53 -32.45 -20.28
C LEU A 87 36.58 -33.64 -20.56
N ASN A 88 36.62 -34.20 -21.76
CA ASN A 88 35.86 -35.41 -22.11
C ASN A 88 36.28 -36.60 -21.24
N SER A 89 37.59 -36.86 -21.10
CA SER A 89 38.10 -37.95 -20.25
C SER A 89 37.69 -37.76 -18.79
N LEU A 90 37.83 -36.56 -18.24
CA LEU A 90 37.44 -36.25 -16.86
C LEU A 90 35.96 -36.48 -16.59
N ILE A 91 35.08 -35.98 -17.46
CA ILE A 91 33.62 -36.21 -17.31
C ILE A 91 33.31 -37.70 -17.46
N ASN A 92 33.91 -38.41 -18.42
CA ASN A 92 33.67 -39.84 -18.59
C ASN A 92 34.14 -40.66 -17.37
N GLU A 93 35.35 -40.40 -16.88
CA GLU A 93 35.98 -41.17 -15.80
C GLU A 93 35.39 -40.87 -14.43
N ASN A 94 35.19 -39.59 -14.11
CA ASN A 94 34.76 -39.16 -12.79
C ASN A 94 33.24 -39.12 -12.62
N LEU A 95 32.47 -38.96 -13.70
CA LEU A 95 31.02 -38.89 -13.61
C LEU A 95 30.35 -40.13 -14.25
N ILE A 96 30.60 -40.41 -15.53
CA ILE A 96 29.83 -41.43 -16.26
C ILE A 96 30.10 -42.85 -15.72
N LYS A 97 31.37 -43.22 -15.52
CA LYS A 97 31.71 -44.54 -14.95
C LYS A 97 31.12 -44.74 -13.55
N GLN A 98 30.93 -43.67 -12.78
CA GLN A 98 30.36 -43.72 -11.44
C GLN A 98 28.83 -43.86 -11.43
N CYS A 99 28.15 -43.46 -12.51
CA CYS A 99 26.68 -43.51 -12.64
C CYS A 99 26.16 -44.75 -13.39
N ASN A 100 27.02 -45.76 -13.64
CA ASN A 100 26.66 -47.06 -14.20
C ASN A 100 25.73 -47.03 -15.45
N GLY A 101 25.89 -46.04 -16.34
CA GLY A 101 25.10 -45.90 -17.58
C GLY A 101 23.90 -44.94 -17.51
N GLU A 102 23.61 -44.35 -16.35
CA GLU A 102 22.51 -43.37 -16.16
C GLU A 102 22.90 -41.95 -16.64
N VAL A 103 24.16 -41.73 -17.02
CA VAL A 103 24.65 -40.45 -17.55
C VAL A 103 25.31 -40.67 -18.91
N SER A 104 25.02 -39.79 -19.87
CA SER A 104 25.68 -39.80 -21.18
C SER A 104 26.19 -38.42 -21.57
N LEU A 105 27.32 -38.40 -22.29
CA LEU A 105 27.97 -37.19 -22.76
C LEU A 105 27.92 -37.11 -24.29
N LYS A 106 27.31 -36.05 -24.81
CA LYS A 106 27.49 -35.66 -26.21
C LYS A 106 28.58 -34.59 -26.29
N GLN A 107 29.67 -34.94 -26.96
CA GLN A 107 30.88 -34.11 -27.10
C GLN A 107 30.75 -33.13 -28.29
N PRO A 108 31.52 -32.04 -28.30
CA PRO A 108 31.68 -31.16 -29.47
C PRO A 108 32.29 -31.93 -30.65
N LYS A 109 32.09 -31.42 -31.88
CA LYS A 109 32.78 -31.97 -33.06
C LYS A 109 34.26 -31.59 -32.99
N ASP A 110 35.15 -32.52 -33.34
CA ASP A 110 36.61 -32.31 -33.32
C ASP A 110 37.07 -31.12 -34.19
N SER A 111 36.28 -30.76 -35.20
CA SER A 111 36.56 -29.64 -36.11
C SER A 111 36.40 -28.24 -35.51
N ILE A 112 35.80 -28.08 -34.32
CA ILE A 112 35.56 -26.76 -33.71
C ILE A 112 36.88 -26.03 -33.39
N TRP A 113 37.95 -26.77 -33.06
CA TRP A 113 39.26 -26.23 -32.71
C TRP A 113 40.32 -26.57 -33.76
N ASN A 114 39.95 -26.53 -35.04
CA ASN A 114 40.92 -26.72 -36.11
C ASN A 114 41.98 -25.60 -36.05
N ARG A 115 43.25 -25.98 -35.83
CA ARG A 115 44.40 -25.05 -35.75
C ARG A 115 44.67 -24.32 -37.07
N ASN A 116 44.20 -24.86 -38.19
CA ASN A 116 44.35 -24.26 -39.52
C ASN A 116 43.15 -23.39 -39.92
N ASP A 117 42.14 -23.25 -39.06
CA ASP A 117 41.00 -22.39 -39.29
C ASP A 117 41.33 -20.95 -38.91
N VAL A 118 41.66 -20.16 -39.94
CA VAL A 118 41.95 -18.72 -39.94
C VAL A 118 40.70 -17.84 -39.89
N SER A 119 39.49 -18.42 -39.75
CA SER A 119 38.28 -17.62 -39.61
C SER A 119 38.34 -16.75 -38.36
N ASN A 120 37.98 -15.48 -38.53
CA ASN A 120 38.11 -14.45 -37.50
C ASN A 120 36.96 -14.47 -36.46
N GLN A 121 36.23 -15.58 -36.31
CA GLN A 121 35.02 -15.70 -35.50
C GLN A 121 35.27 -16.36 -34.14
N THR A 122 34.50 -15.96 -33.12
CA THR A 122 34.49 -16.60 -31.80
C THR A 122 34.07 -18.07 -31.91
N LYS A 123 34.90 -18.99 -31.42
CA LYS A 123 34.62 -20.43 -31.41
C LYS A 123 33.98 -20.81 -30.08
N VAL A 124 32.89 -21.58 -30.12
CA VAL A 124 32.19 -22.06 -28.91
C VAL A 124 32.05 -23.57 -28.97
N ALA A 125 32.73 -24.26 -28.07
CA ALA A 125 32.59 -25.71 -27.90
C ALA A 125 31.40 -26.01 -26.97
N LYS A 126 30.59 -27.01 -27.34
CA LYS A 126 29.35 -27.35 -26.62
C LYS A 126 29.31 -28.82 -26.26
N TRP A 127 29.21 -29.10 -24.98
CA TRP A 127 28.95 -30.41 -24.42
C TRP A 127 27.50 -30.48 -23.94
N PHE A 128 26.87 -31.65 -24.13
CA PHE A 128 25.58 -31.92 -23.51
C PHE A 128 25.68 -33.17 -22.64
N VAL A 129 25.58 -32.96 -21.33
CA VAL A 129 25.50 -34.03 -20.33
C VAL A 129 24.02 -34.34 -20.11
N LYS A 130 23.64 -35.59 -20.32
CA LYS A 130 22.25 -36.06 -20.11
C LYS A 130 22.22 -37.00 -18.92
N TYR A 131 21.34 -36.72 -17.98
CA TYR A 131 21.09 -37.52 -16.79
C TYR A 131 19.73 -38.19 -16.90
N ASP A 132 19.72 -39.50 -16.70
CA ASP A 132 18.51 -40.28 -16.50
C ASP A 132 18.20 -40.35 -15.02
N LEU A 133 17.29 -39.48 -14.56
CA LEU A 133 16.89 -39.47 -13.15
C LEU A 133 15.92 -40.60 -12.82
N ASN A 134 15.39 -41.33 -13.81
CA ASN A 134 14.43 -42.43 -13.62
C ASN A 134 14.67 -43.54 -14.66
N PRO A 135 15.77 -44.31 -14.54
CA PRO A 135 16.14 -45.34 -15.52
C PRO A 135 15.06 -46.44 -15.70
N ASN A 136 14.15 -46.56 -14.74
CA ASN A 136 13.04 -47.52 -14.77
C ASN A 136 11.74 -46.96 -15.41
N GLN A 137 11.69 -45.69 -15.83
CA GLN A 137 10.52 -45.03 -16.42
C GLN A 137 10.89 -44.28 -17.72
N ARG A 138 10.73 -44.96 -18.86
CA ARG A 138 11.16 -44.47 -20.19
C ARG A 138 10.37 -43.27 -20.72
N ASP A 139 9.25 -42.93 -20.10
CA ASP A 139 8.37 -41.80 -20.46
C ASP A 139 8.77 -40.48 -19.78
N ILE A 140 9.70 -40.51 -18.81
CA ILE A 140 10.19 -39.30 -18.16
C ILE A 140 11.32 -38.66 -19.00
N PRO A 141 11.24 -37.35 -19.31
CA PRO A 141 12.31 -36.65 -20.01
C PRO A 141 13.63 -36.64 -19.23
N LEU A 142 14.74 -36.92 -19.94
CA LEU A 142 16.09 -36.80 -19.41
C LEU A 142 16.40 -35.34 -19.03
N GLN A 143 17.11 -35.14 -17.93
CA GLN A 143 17.67 -33.83 -17.63
C GLN A 143 18.91 -33.60 -18.48
N LYS A 144 18.97 -32.44 -19.14
CA LYS A 144 20.04 -32.08 -20.07
C LYS A 144 20.72 -30.81 -19.61
N ILE A 145 22.00 -30.92 -19.28
CA ILE A 145 22.87 -29.79 -18.93
C ILE A 145 23.75 -29.50 -20.13
N LYS A 146 23.75 -28.24 -20.54
CA LYS A 146 24.63 -27.74 -21.59
C LYS A 146 25.83 -27.07 -20.92
N LEU A 147 27.03 -27.47 -21.34
CA LEU A 147 28.27 -26.82 -20.97
C LEU A 147 28.85 -26.17 -22.24
N GLU A 148 29.08 -24.87 -22.21
CA GLU A 148 29.70 -24.10 -23.31
C GLU A 148 31.06 -23.55 -22.88
N ALA A 149 32.06 -23.62 -23.76
CA ALA A 149 33.35 -22.98 -23.56
C ALA A 149 33.68 -22.10 -24.78
N ALA A 150 33.80 -20.80 -24.56
CA ALA A 150 34.09 -19.81 -25.59
C ALA A 150 35.59 -19.54 -25.71
N SER A 151 36.09 -19.41 -26.94
CA SER A 151 37.50 -19.11 -27.27
C SER A 151 37.96 -17.70 -26.93
N ILE A 152 37.18 -16.97 -26.14
CA ILE A 152 37.51 -15.65 -25.62
C ILE A 152 38.03 -15.86 -24.20
N GLY A 153 39.12 -15.19 -23.84
CA GLY A 153 39.71 -15.26 -22.51
C GLY A 153 38.98 -14.34 -21.54
N ALA A 154 39.00 -14.69 -20.26
CA ALA A 154 38.48 -13.83 -19.21
C ALA A 154 39.57 -12.82 -18.82
N HIS A 155 39.19 -11.56 -18.67
CA HIS A 155 40.07 -10.48 -18.20
C HIS A 155 40.25 -10.52 -16.68
N THR A 156 39.32 -11.16 -15.98
CA THR A 156 39.34 -11.37 -14.53
C THR A 156 39.12 -12.85 -14.20
N SER A 157 39.86 -13.35 -13.21
CA SER A 157 39.71 -14.72 -12.71
C SER A 157 39.86 -14.70 -11.20
N LEU A 158 38.73 -14.78 -10.51
CA LEU A 158 38.65 -14.86 -9.06
C LEU A 158 38.44 -16.31 -8.64
N THR A 159 39.04 -16.74 -7.53
CA THR A 159 38.72 -18.04 -6.92
C THR A 159 37.60 -17.85 -5.91
N LYS A 160 36.46 -18.50 -6.14
CA LYS A 160 35.30 -18.51 -5.23
C LYS A 160 34.91 -19.93 -4.87
N ASN A 161 34.41 -20.12 -3.66
CA ASN A 161 33.77 -21.37 -3.26
C ASN A 161 32.34 -21.40 -3.79
N ALA A 162 31.90 -22.54 -4.31
CA ALA A 162 30.50 -22.73 -4.67
C ALA A 162 29.59 -22.61 -3.45
N ILE A 163 28.45 -21.93 -3.62
CA ILE A 163 27.44 -21.73 -2.59
C ILE A 163 26.51 -22.94 -2.53
N CYS A 164 26.39 -23.54 -1.34
CA CYS A 164 25.44 -24.62 -1.09
C CYS A 164 24.05 -24.05 -0.76
N HIS A 165 23.15 -24.03 -1.73
CA HIS A 165 21.75 -23.61 -1.51
C HIS A 165 20.89 -24.69 -0.83
N TYR A 166 21.36 -25.95 -0.83
CA TYR A 166 20.62 -27.11 -0.34
C TYR A 166 21.44 -27.94 0.65
N PRO A 167 21.88 -27.37 1.79
CA PRO A 167 22.71 -28.10 2.76
C PRO A 167 22.02 -29.37 3.29
N GLN A 168 20.68 -29.41 3.30
CA GLN A 168 19.89 -30.57 3.71
C GLN A 168 19.98 -31.77 2.75
N PHE A 169 20.38 -31.54 1.50
CA PHE A 169 20.48 -32.61 0.49
C PHE A 169 21.84 -33.30 0.53
N PHE A 170 22.90 -32.52 0.74
CA PHE A 170 24.26 -33.03 0.75
C PHE A 170 24.65 -33.53 2.14
N LYS A 171 25.08 -34.78 2.25
CA LYS A 171 25.66 -35.31 3.49
C LYS A 171 26.95 -34.56 3.88
N GLU A 172 27.74 -34.22 2.86
CA GLU A 172 28.91 -33.35 2.92
C GLU A 172 28.96 -32.59 1.60
N PHE A 173 29.04 -31.26 1.64
CA PHE A 173 29.11 -30.46 0.41
C PHE A 173 30.57 -30.38 -0.07
N PRO A 174 30.88 -30.55 -1.37
CA PRO A 174 32.26 -30.51 -1.85
C PRO A 174 32.89 -29.13 -1.61
N ASP A 175 34.17 -29.09 -1.23
CA ASP A 175 34.99 -27.85 -1.21
C ASP A 175 35.35 -27.44 -2.65
N LEU A 176 34.32 -27.02 -3.39
CA LEU A 176 34.40 -26.74 -4.82
C LEU A 176 34.88 -25.30 -5.05
N LYS A 177 36.20 -25.16 -5.22
CA LYS A 177 36.87 -23.91 -5.59
C LYS A 177 36.84 -23.71 -7.10
N ILE A 178 36.14 -22.68 -7.55
CA ILE A 178 35.89 -22.36 -8.96
C ILE A 178 36.62 -21.07 -9.32
N HIS A 179 37.38 -21.08 -10.42
CA HIS A 179 37.82 -19.85 -11.09
C HIS A 179 36.63 -19.24 -11.82
N VAL A 180 36.26 -18.01 -11.50
CA VAL A 180 35.06 -17.32 -11.97
C VAL A 180 35.38 -15.87 -12.31
N GLU A 181 34.74 -15.34 -13.34
CA GLU A 181 34.81 -13.90 -13.65
C GLU A 181 34.32 -13.05 -12.47
N SER A 182 34.86 -11.84 -12.35
CA SER A 182 34.34 -10.81 -11.43
C SER A 182 32.93 -10.37 -11.81
N CYS A 183 32.17 -9.82 -10.86
CA CYS A 183 30.85 -9.25 -11.16
C CYS A 183 30.94 -8.10 -12.18
N ASP A 184 32.03 -7.32 -12.19
CA ASP A 184 32.26 -6.25 -13.16
C ASP A 184 32.39 -6.79 -14.60
N GLU A 185 33.12 -7.90 -14.77
CA GLU A 185 33.27 -8.53 -16.09
C GLU A 185 31.97 -9.21 -16.55
N ILE A 186 31.27 -9.92 -15.65
CA ILE A 186 29.97 -10.51 -15.98
C ILE A 186 28.94 -9.41 -16.33
N MET A 187 29.02 -8.24 -15.69
CA MET A 187 28.21 -7.07 -16.04
C MET A 187 28.54 -6.57 -17.44
N ALA A 188 29.83 -6.43 -17.77
CA ALA A 188 30.29 -6.06 -19.11
C ALA A 188 29.77 -7.04 -20.18
N ASP A 189 29.87 -8.35 -19.94
CA ASP A 189 29.36 -9.38 -20.85
C ASP A 189 27.85 -9.28 -21.04
N LYS A 190 27.09 -9.00 -19.97
CA LYS A 190 25.62 -8.84 -20.05
C LYS A 190 25.21 -7.55 -20.75
N LEU A 191 25.93 -6.45 -20.55
CA LEU A 191 25.70 -5.19 -21.28
C LEU A 191 25.95 -5.38 -22.78
N LEU A 192 27.01 -6.10 -23.13
CA LEU A 192 27.31 -6.47 -24.51
C LEU A 192 26.24 -7.41 -25.09
N SER A 193 25.96 -8.51 -24.41
CA SER A 193 25.01 -9.53 -24.89
C SER A 193 23.59 -9.00 -25.02
N PHE A 194 23.13 -8.12 -24.11
CA PHE A 194 21.76 -7.63 -24.09
C PHE A 194 21.50 -6.66 -25.24
N SER A 195 22.45 -5.77 -25.52
CA SER A 195 22.32 -4.76 -26.58
C SER A 195 22.67 -5.31 -27.96
N ALA A 196 23.67 -6.18 -28.10
CA ALA A 196 24.07 -6.74 -29.39
C ALA A 196 23.19 -7.93 -29.85
N SER A 197 22.25 -8.39 -29.03
CA SER A 197 21.40 -9.55 -29.36
C SER A 197 20.20 -9.15 -30.21
N ILE A 198 19.93 -9.93 -31.26
CA ILE A 198 18.75 -9.78 -32.13
C ILE A 198 17.41 -10.13 -31.45
N TYR A 199 17.46 -10.71 -30.24
CA TYR A 199 16.30 -11.00 -29.41
C TYR A 199 16.54 -10.50 -27.98
N THR A 200 15.47 -10.10 -27.31
CA THR A 200 15.54 -9.55 -25.96
C THR A 200 15.96 -10.62 -24.95
N ARG A 201 17.07 -10.39 -24.24
CA ARG A 201 17.57 -11.32 -23.22
C ARG A 201 17.03 -10.96 -21.83
N TRP A 202 15.78 -11.32 -21.55
CA TRP A 202 15.07 -11.02 -20.30
C TRP A 202 15.85 -11.37 -19.02
N ARG A 203 16.59 -12.48 -19.04
CA ARG A 203 17.42 -12.95 -17.93
C ARG A 203 18.58 -12.00 -17.62
N ASP A 204 19.21 -11.46 -18.66
CA ASP A 204 20.31 -10.52 -18.52
C ASP A 204 19.81 -9.19 -17.94
N LEU A 205 18.62 -8.72 -18.35
CA LEU A 205 17.97 -7.54 -17.75
C LEU A 205 17.74 -7.69 -16.24
N TRP A 206 17.27 -8.86 -15.80
CA TRP A 206 17.11 -9.16 -14.38
C TRP A 206 18.45 -9.24 -13.65
N ASP A 207 19.41 -9.99 -14.21
CA ASP A 207 20.71 -10.21 -13.60
C ASP A 207 21.47 -8.88 -13.44
N MET A 208 21.41 -7.98 -14.43
CA MET A 208 21.98 -6.62 -14.35
C MET A 208 21.35 -5.81 -13.21
N ASN A 209 20.02 -5.78 -13.10
CA ASN A 209 19.36 -5.07 -12.00
C ASN A 209 19.75 -5.65 -10.64
N TRP A 210 19.78 -6.97 -10.51
CA TRP A 210 20.21 -7.63 -9.28
C TRP A 210 21.66 -7.27 -8.91
N MET A 211 22.57 -7.26 -9.89
CA MET A 211 23.96 -6.89 -9.66
C MET A 211 24.11 -5.43 -9.22
N ILE A 212 23.34 -4.51 -9.77
CA ILE A 212 23.32 -3.09 -9.35
C ILE A 212 22.87 -2.95 -7.89
N GLU A 213 21.95 -3.80 -7.43
CA GLU A 213 21.42 -3.74 -6.06
C GLU A 213 22.27 -4.46 -5.01
N LYS A 214 23.00 -5.51 -5.40
CA LYS A 214 23.58 -6.49 -4.46
C LYS A 214 25.09 -6.67 -4.56
N SER A 215 25.71 -6.21 -5.64
CA SER A 215 27.16 -6.29 -5.83
C SER A 215 27.76 -4.90 -5.93
N ASP A 216 28.99 -4.76 -5.44
CA ASP A 216 29.83 -3.57 -5.62
C ASP A 216 30.28 -3.48 -7.08
N ILE A 217 29.35 -3.26 -8.02
CA ILE A 217 29.71 -2.94 -9.40
C ILE A 217 30.50 -1.64 -9.37
N THR A 218 31.73 -1.69 -9.88
CA THR A 218 32.68 -0.59 -9.81
C THR A 218 32.84 0.06 -11.18
N PRO A 219 33.50 1.24 -11.25
CA PRO A 219 33.91 1.81 -12.54
C PRO A 219 34.81 0.90 -13.38
N ALA A 220 35.33 -0.22 -12.86
CA ALA A 220 36.10 -1.19 -13.64
C ALA A 220 35.26 -1.91 -14.71
N THR A 221 33.92 -1.93 -14.58
CA THR A 221 33.02 -2.48 -15.61
C THR A 221 33.23 -1.79 -16.97
N PHE A 222 33.48 -0.47 -17.02
CA PHE A 222 33.58 0.28 -18.27
C PHE A 222 34.77 -0.13 -19.16
N PRO A 223 36.03 -0.16 -18.66
CA PRO A 223 37.14 -0.65 -19.48
C PRO A 223 36.99 -2.14 -19.83
N LEU A 224 36.39 -2.96 -18.95
CA LEU A 224 36.09 -4.36 -19.27
C LEU A 224 35.10 -4.50 -20.42
N LEU A 225 34.07 -3.65 -20.47
CA LEU A 225 33.12 -3.60 -21.59
C LEU A 225 33.81 -3.25 -22.90
N GLU A 226 34.73 -2.30 -22.90
CA GLU A 226 35.53 -1.97 -24.08
C GLU A 226 36.36 -3.17 -24.55
N TYR A 227 37.01 -3.89 -23.63
CA TYR A 227 37.75 -5.10 -23.97
C TYR A 227 36.83 -6.20 -24.54
N LYS A 228 35.66 -6.43 -23.93
CA LYS A 228 34.70 -7.43 -24.44
C LYS A 228 34.16 -7.05 -25.82
N ILE A 229 33.87 -5.78 -26.08
CA ILE A 229 33.48 -5.31 -27.42
C ILE A 229 34.55 -5.68 -28.47
N LEU A 230 35.83 -5.47 -28.13
CA LEU A 230 36.95 -5.84 -28.99
C LEU A 230 37.10 -7.36 -29.16
N ASP A 231 36.99 -8.13 -28.07
CA ASP A 231 37.12 -9.59 -28.08
C ASP A 231 36.04 -10.27 -28.94
N TYR A 232 34.80 -9.78 -28.82
CA TYR A 232 33.67 -10.24 -29.62
C TYR A 232 33.62 -9.58 -31.01
N LYS A 233 34.57 -8.67 -31.32
CA LYS A 233 34.68 -7.94 -32.59
C LYS A 233 33.37 -7.27 -32.99
N THR A 234 32.68 -6.71 -32.01
CA THR A 234 31.42 -5.98 -32.22
C THR A 234 31.77 -4.58 -32.71
N ASP A 235 31.11 -4.12 -33.77
CA ASP A 235 31.30 -2.74 -34.25
C ASP A 235 30.86 -1.75 -33.17
N SER A 236 31.75 -0.85 -32.75
CA SER A 236 31.49 0.06 -31.63
C SER A 236 30.36 1.04 -31.92
N GLN A 237 30.17 1.41 -33.19
CA GLN A 237 29.11 2.35 -33.59
C GLN A 237 27.75 1.65 -33.62
N GLU A 238 27.71 0.42 -34.12
CA GLU A 238 26.55 -0.46 -34.07
C GLU A 238 26.15 -0.77 -32.64
N TYR A 239 27.12 -1.12 -31.78
CA TYR A 239 26.90 -1.34 -30.35
C TYR A 239 26.25 -0.12 -29.69
N LYS A 240 26.80 1.08 -29.92
CA LYS A 240 26.27 2.32 -29.35
C LYS A 240 24.83 2.58 -29.82
N SER A 241 24.56 2.42 -31.11
CA SER A 241 23.21 2.55 -31.67
C SER A 241 22.23 1.55 -31.06
N ASN A 242 22.64 0.29 -30.92
CA ASN A 242 21.82 -0.76 -30.33
C ASN A 242 21.57 -0.51 -28.83
N LEU A 243 22.58 -0.01 -28.11
CA LEU A 243 22.48 0.34 -26.70
C LEU A 243 21.49 1.50 -26.49
N GLU A 244 21.58 2.56 -27.29
CA GLU A 244 20.64 3.70 -27.23
C GLU A 244 19.19 3.26 -27.49
N ASN A 245 18.97 2.40 -28.50
CA ASN A 245 17.67 1.82 -28.76
C ASN A 245 17.19 0.93 -27.62
N THR A 246 18.08 0.15 -27.04
CA THR A 246 17.77 -0.73 -25.91
C THR A 246 17.31 0.08 -24.69
N ILE A 247 18.04 1.15 -24.33
CA ILE A 247 17.72 2.03 -23.20
C ILE A 247 16.30 2.61 -23.34
N LYS A 248 15.92 3.08 -24.53
CA LYS A 248 14.59 3.64 -24.79
C LYS A 248 13.46 2.64 -24.54
N ASN A 249 13.71 1.35 -24.74
CA ASN A 249 12.71 0.30 -24.65
C ASN A 249 12.67 -0.42 -23.28
N ILE A 250 13.60 -0.14 -22.36
CA ILE A 250 13.63 -0.74 -21.01
C ILE A 250 12.28 -0.62 -20.26
N PRO A 251 11.58 0.53 -20.27
CA PRO A 251 10.27 0.65 -19.62
C PRO A 251 9.23 -0.32 -20.18
N GLU A 252 9.21 -0.51 -21.51
CA GLU A 252 8.30 -1.44 -22.17
C GLU A 252 8.70 -2.89 -21.85
N PHE A 253 10.00 -3.19 -21.90
CA PHE A 253 10.56 -4.50 -21.58
C PHE A 253 10.20 -4.96 -20.16
N ILE A 254 10.40 -4.14 -19.14
CA ILE A 254 10.12 -4.49 -17.74
C ILE A 254 8.61 -4.64 -17.49
N ASN A 255 7.78 -3.87 -18.21
CA ASN A 255 6.33 -3.96 -18.09
C ASN A 255 5.69 -5.03 -18.98
N SER A 256 6.48 -5.69 -19.84
CA SER A 256 6.00 -6.72 -20.76
C SER A 256 5.57 -7.99 -20.02
N ASN A 257 4.60 -8.69 -20.60
CA ASN A 257 4.19 -10.00 -20.07
C ASN A 257 5.29 -11.04 -20.31
N GLU A 258 6.06 -10.89 -21.37
CA GLU A 258 7.16 -11.76 -21.78
C GLU A 258 8.25 -11.80 -20.71
N PHE A 259 8.70 -10.62 -20.25
CA PHE A 259 9.62 -10.50 -19.12
C PHE A 259 9.04 -11.17 -17.86
N LEU A 260 7.80 -10.84 -17.49
CA LEU A 260 7.15 -11.39 -16.30
C LEU A 260 7.04 -12.91 -16.35
N GLN A 261 6.66 -13.48 -17.49
CA GLN A 261 6.51 -14.93 -17.66
C GLN A 261 7.85 -15.64 -17.67
N GLU A 262 8.86 -15.07 -18.29
CA GLU A 262 10.19 -15.67 -18.31
C GLU A 262 10.80 -15.70 -16.90
N MET A 263 10.73 -14.58 -16.20
CA MET A 263 11.31 -14.45 -14.86
C MET A 263 10.57 -15.30 -13.83
N LYS A 264 9.23 -15.42 -13.92
CA LYS A 264 8.44 -16.30 -13.04
C LYS A 264 8.83 -17.77 -13.10
N LYS A 265 9.33 -18.26 -14.23
CA LYS A 265 9.77 -19.65 -14.37
C LYS A 265 11.03 -19.94 -13.57
N MET A 266 11.88 -18.92 -13.35
CA MET A 266 13.24 -19.08 -12.84
C MET A 266 13.45 -18.43 -11.48
N LEU A 267 12.40 -17.92 -10.84
CA LEU A 267 12.46 -17.27 -9.53
C LEU A 267 11.56 -17.96 -8.52
N PRO A 268 11.95 -18.04 -7.24
CA PRO A 268 11.06 -18.44 -6.15
C PRO A 268 9.81 -17.55 -6.09
N VAL A 269 8.67 -18.12 -5.68
CA VAL A 269 7.39 -17.36 -5.59
C VAL A 269 7.53 -16.15 -4.68
N GLU A 270 8.19 -16.29 -3.54
CA GLU A 270 8.43 -15.18 -2.63
C GLU A 270 9.20 -14.03 -3.31
N THR A 271 10.24 -14.36 -4.09
CA THR A 271 10.98 -13.36 -4.87
C THR A 271 10.06 -12.71 -5.91
N VAL A 272 9.26 -13.48 -6.64
CA VAL A 272 8.29 -12.96 -7.61
C VAL A 272 7.29 -11.98 -6.95
N GLU A 273 6.75 -12.34 -5.79
CA GLU A 273 5.74 -11.54 -5.07
C GLU A 273 6.31 -10.23 -4.50
N THR A 274 7.55 -10.28 -4.00
CA THR A 274 8.23 -9.13 -3.40
C THR A 274 8.94 -8.23 -4.43
N THR A 275 9.10 -8.70 -5.67
CA THR A 275 9.79 -7.96 -6.75
C THR A 275 8.91 -7.78 -7.98
N LEU A 276 8.81 -8.78 -8.87
CA LEU A 276 8.14 -8.68 -10.16
C LEU A 276 6.66 -8.25 -10.08
N LEU A 277 5.95 -8.64 -9.02
CA LEU A 277 4.55 -8.25 -8.82
C LEU A 277 4.38 -6.95 -8.06
N ASP A 278 5.44 -6.41 -7.46
CA ASP A 278 5.45 -5.11 -6.82
C ASP A 278 5.62 -4.01 -7.90
N PRO A 279 4.63 -3.14 -8.12
CA PRO A 279 4.76 -2.01 -9.03
C PRO A 279 5.94 -1.09 -8.66
N ASN A 280 6.26 -0.93 -7.37
CA ASN A 280 7.35 -0.05 -6.93
C ASN A 280 8.72 -0.64 -7.27
N TYR A 281 8.89 -1.96 -7.14
CA TYR A 281 10.14 -2.62 -7.56
C TYR A 281 10.34 -2.49 -9.06
N ARG A 282 9.31 -2.74 -9.88
CA ARG A 282 9.39 -2.54 -11.33
C ARG A 282 9.62 -1.08 -11.70
N LEU A 283 8.96 -0.14 -11.01
CA LEU A 283 9.24 1.29 -11.17
C LEU A 283 10.69 1.61 -10.84
N LYS A 284 11.28 0.99 -9.81
CA LYS A 284 12.70 1.16 -9.46
C LYS A 284 13.66 0.55 -10.50
N MET A 285 13.28 -0.53 -11.17
CA MET A 285 14.05 -1.09 -12.29
C MET A 285 14.04 -0.18 -13.53
N ILE A 286 12.97 0.62 -13.71
CA ILE A 286 12.75 1.51 -14.85
C ILE A 286 13.30 2.90 -14.57
N SER A 287 12.94 3.44 -13.41
CA SER A 287 13.29 4.78 -12.99
C SER A 287 14.73 4.76 -12.49
N SER A 288 15.47 5.79 -12.87
CA SER A 288 16.66 6.20 -12.15
C SER A 288 16.34 6.58 -10.69
N GLY A 289 15.07 6.56 -10.26
CA GLY A 289 14.60 7.11 -9.00
C GLY A 289 14.86 8.60 -8.98
N CYS A 290 15.50 9.07 -7.92
CA CYS A 290 16.06 10.42 -7.89
C CYS A 290 17.51 10.47 -8.39
N LYS A 291 18.08 9.41 -8.99
CA LYS A 291 19.51 9.41 -9.38
C LYS A 291 19.83 10.51 -10.39
N ASP A 292 18.96 10.75 -11.39
CA ASP A 292 19.20 11.81 -12.36
C ASP A 292 19.07 13.19 -11.72
N ILE A 293 18.10 13.36 -10.81
CA ILE A 293 17.92 14.59 -10.01
C ILE A 293 19.14 14.83 -9.12
N ILE A 294 19.64 13.81 -8.42
CA ILE A 294 20.81 13.89 -7.55
C ILE A 294 22.09 14.11 -8.37
N SER A 295 22.23 13.49 -9.54
CA SER A 295 23.36 13.71 -10.44
C SER A 295 23.38 15.15 -10.95
N GLY A 296 22.23 15.64 -11.44
CA GLY A 296 22.07 17.02 -11.89
C GLY A 296 22.34 18.01 -10.76
N LEU A 297 21.77 17.77 -9.57
CA LEU A 297 22.05 18.58 -8.39
C LEU A 297 23.54 18.58 -8.04
N LYS A 298 24.20 17.43 -8.07
CA LYS A 298 25.65 17.32 -7.79
C LYS A 298 26.50 18.10 -8.80
N ASP A 299 26.08 18.16 -10.06
CA ASP A 299 26.77 18.94 -11.09
C ASP A 299 26.56 20.45 -10.89
N GLU A 300 25.33 20.90 -10.64
CA GLU A 300 25.01 22.31 -10.34
C GLU A 300 25.73 22.80 -9.06
N LEU A 301 25.87 21.93 -8.05
CA LEU A 301 26.54 22.27 -6.78
C LEU A 301 28.05 22.50 -6.93
N LYS A 302 28.69 22.09 -8.03
CA LYS A 302 30.14 22.33 -8.25
C LYS A 302 30.46 23.81 -8.42
N GLU A 303 29.57 24.54 -9.09
CA GLU A 303 29.74 25.96 -9.41
C GLU A 303 28.99 26.88 -8.43
N ALA A 304 28.24 26.32 -7.48
CA ALA A 304 27.45 27.09 -6.54
C ALA A 304 28.30 27.69 -5.41
N ASP A 305 28.18 29.00 -5.19
CA ASP A 305 28.78 29.68 -4.02
C ASP A 305 27.94 29.52 -2.74
N CYS A 306 26.64 29.27 -2.90
CA CYS A 306 25.67 29.17 -1.82
C CYS A 306 24.43 28.40 -2.29
N VAL A 307 23.91 27.53 -1.44
CA VAL A 307 22.61 26.88 -1.64
C VAL A 307 21.53 27.63 -0.87
N VAL A 308 20.33 27.72 -1.46
CA VAL A 308 19.14 28.22 -0.77
C VAL A 308 18.09 27.11 -0.76
N ILE A 309 17.79 26.59 0.43
CA ILE A 309 16.69 25.66 0.66
C ILE A 309 15.38 26.43 0.49
N ALA A 310 14.54 25.97 -0.43
CA ALA A 310 13.26 26.57 -0.80
C ALA A 310 12.15 25.50 -0.90
N THR A 311 12.24 24.43 -0.12
CA THR A 311 11.20 23.41 0.04
C THR A 311 10.02 23.93 0.86
N ASP A 312 8.91 23.18 0.92
CA ASP A 312 7.74 23.52 1.74
C ASP A 312 8.12 23.80 3.21
N VAL A 313 7.38 24.68 3.88
CA VAL A 313 7.59 25.02 5.30
C VAL A 313 6.53 24.29 6.14
N ASP A 314 6.82 23.05 6.54
CA ASP A 314 5.87 22.24 7.31
C ASP A 314 6.26 22.13 8.80
N PRO A 315 5.29 22.03 9.72
CA PRO A 315 5.57 21.89 11.16
C PRO A 315 6.39 20.66 11.55
N SER A 316 6.45 19.62 10.70
CA SER A 316 7.21 18.40 10.99
C SER A 316 8.68 18.47 10.57
N GLY A 317 9.07 19.49 9.80
CA GLY A 317 10.42 19.67 9.26
C GLY A 317 10.74 18.75 8.07
N GLU A 318 9.73 18.15 7.44
CA GLU A 318 9.92 17.28 6.26
C GLU A 318 10.55 18.05 5.09
N GLY A 319 10.23 19.34 4.92
CA GLY A 319 10.84 20.22 3.93
C GLY A 319 12.36 20.36 4.11
N GLU A 320 12.83 20.58 5.33
CA GLU A 320 14.26 20.64 5.66
C GLU A 320 14.93 19.28 5.51
N LEU A 321 14.28 18.19 5.95
CA LEU A 321 14.77 16.81 5.77
C LEU A 321 15.06 16.51 4.30
N LEU A 322 14.07 16.75 3.44
CA LEU A 322 14.17 16.49 2.00
C LEU A 322 15.38 17.20 1.37
N ALA A 323 15.59 18.48 1.71
CA ALA A 323 16.68 19.27 1.17
C ALA A 323 18.04 18.82 1.72
N TRP A 324 18.15 18.65 3.03
CA TRP A 324 19.43 18.29 3.66
C TRP A 324 19.91 16.89 3.28
N GLU A 325 19.04 15.90 3.19
CA GLU A 325 19.44 14.55 2.74
C GLU A 325 19.96 14.57 1.30
N ALA A 326 19.34 15.35 0.41
CA ALA A 326 19.80 15.52 -0.96
C ALA A 326 21.19 16.20 -1.00
N LEU A 327 21.39 17.26 -0.21
CA LEU A 327 22.68 17.96 -0.11
C LEU A 327 23.76 17.09 0.53
N GLU A 328 23.44 16.34 1.58
CA GLU A 328 24.34 15.38 2.21
C GLU A 328 24.77 14.32 1.21
N LYS A 329 23.83 13.76 0.45
CA LYS A 329 24.10 12.78 -0.60
C LYS A 329 24.98 13.32 -1.72
N CYS A 330 24.85 14.60 -2.06
CA CYS A 330 25.71 15.28 -3.04
C CYS A 330 27.10 15.64 -2.48
N GLY A 331 27.30 15.55 -1.16
CA GLY A 331 28.55 15.93 -0.49
C GLY A 331 28.70 17.44 -0.26
N TRP A 332 27.62 18.22 -0.36
CA TRP A 332 27.68 19.67 -0.17
C TRP A 332 28.04 20.03 1.28
N ARG A 333 28.97 20.97 1.45
CA ARG A 333 29.40 21.53 2.75
C ARG A 333 29.55 23.05 2.74
N GLY A 334 29.17 23.71 1.64
CA GLY A 334 29.28 25.15 1.48
C GLY A 334 28.15 25.92 2.17
N PRO A 335 28.12 27.26 2.03
CA PRO A 335 27.10 28.12 2.64
C PRO A 335 25.68 27.72 2.26
N THR A 336 24.78 27.64 3.24
CA THR A 336 23.37 27.29 3.02
C THR A 336 22.44 28.32 3.67
N LYS A 337 21.37 28.67 2.98
CA LYS A 337 20.31 29.56 3.47
C LYS A 337 18.94 28.90 3.35
N ARG A 338 17.93 29.42 4.06
CA ARG A 338 16.53 28.95 4.01
C ARG A 338 15.58 30.10 3.68
N MET A 339 14.72 29.89 2.71
CA MET A 339 13.56 30.75 2.42
C MET A 339 12.36 30.24 3.21
N TYR A 340 11.62 31.14 3.85
CA TYR A 340 10.35 30.83 4.51
C TYR A 340 9.23 31.59 3.79
N PHE A 341 8.36 30.88 3.08
CA PHE A 341 7.22 31.44 2.36
C PHE A 341 5.97 30.62 2.65
N ALA A 342 4.82 31.30 2.72
CA ALA A 342 3.55 30.67 3.06
C ALA A 342 2.81 30.10 1.84
N ASP A 343 3.15 30.57 0.64
CA ASP A 343 2.56 30.17 -0.63
C ASP A 343 3.51 30.54 -1.79
N GLU A 344 3.17 30.05 -2.98
CA GLU A 344 3.96 30.24 -4.21
C GLU A 344 3.62 31.54 -4.95
N ALA A 345 2.90 32.48 -4.30
CA ALA A 345 2.60 33.77 -4.90
C ALA A 345 3.90 34.57 -5.16
N PRO A 346 4.04 35.26 -6.31
CA PRO A 346 5.28 35.97 -6.65
C PRO A 346 5.77 36.94 -5.56
N ALA A 347 4.87 37.67 -4.90
CA ALA A 347 5.21 38.59 -3.82
C ALA A 347 5.77 37.88 -2.57
N SER A 348 5.17 36.74 -2.21
CA SER A 348 5.54 35.88 -1.09
C SER A 348 6.95 35.30 -1.29
N VAL A 349 7.21 34.72 -2.45
CA VAL A 349 8.52 34.14 -2.82
C VAL A 349 9.61 35.22 -2.89
N GLN A 350 9.31 36.40 -3.47
CA GLN A 350 10.27 37.51 -3.53
C GLN A 350 10.62 38.06 -2.15
N LYS A 351 9.64 38.17 -1.23
CA LYS A 351 9.88 38.56 0.15
C LYS A 351 10.77 37.53 0.85
N ALA A 352 10.44 36.25 0.76
CA ALA A 352 11.22 35.16 1.34
C ALA A 352 12.65 35.09 0.80
N PHE A 353 12.86 35.40 -0.48
CA PHE A 353 14.19 35.47 -1.06
C PHE A 353 15.02 36.61 -0.44
N ARG A 354 14.43 37.80 -0.26
CA ARG A 354 15.12 38.94 0.38
C ARG A 354 15.43 38.68 1.85
N GLU A 355 14.51 38.04 2.58
CA GLU A 355 14.58 37.80 4.03
C GLU A 355 15.23 36.45 4.41
N ARG A 356 15.74 35.69 3.42
CA ARG A 356 16.30 34.35 3.62
C ARG A 356 17.34 34.30 4.75
N LYS A 357 17.26 33.26 5.58
CA LYS A 357 18.11 33.11 6.78
C LYS A 357 19.30 32.20 6.49
N THR A 358 20.47 32.53 7.03
CA THR A 358 21.63 31.62 6.98
C THR A 358 21.41 30.45 7.92
N LEU A 359 21.59 29.23 7.41
CA LEU A 359 21.61 28.02 8.23
C LEU A 359 23.06 27.70 8.63
N PRO A 360 23.34 27.48 9.92
CA PRO A 360 24.70 27.24 10.40
C PRO A 360 25.29 25.92 9.89
N SER A 361 24.53 24.83 9.98
CA SER A 361 24.86 23.50 9.48
C SER A 361 23.65 22.57 9.62
N MET A 362 23.68 21.43 8.93
CA MET A 362 22.63 20.41 8.96
C MET A 362 22.31 19.93 10.39
N ASP A 363 23.33 19.66 11.21
CA ASP A 363 23.21 19.21 12.60
C ASP A 363 22.74 20.29 13.59
N LYS A 364 22.74 21.56 13.15
CA LYS A 364 22.27 22.72 13.92
C LYS A 364 20.98 23.31 13.36
N ASP A 365 20.38 22.67 12.36
CA ASP A 365 19.05 22.97 11.87
C ASP A 365 18.02 22.16 12.66
N GLY A 366 17.30 22.83 13.56
CA GLY A 366 16.35 22.19 14.46
C GLY A 366 15.21 21.46 13.74
N ASP A 367 14.76 21.99 12.60
CA ASP A 367 13.69 21.37 11.82
C ASP A 367 14.16 20.07 11.16
N TYR A 368 15.38 20.07 10.63
CA TYR A 368 16.04 18.85 10.13
C TYR A 368 16.19 17.79 11.24
N VAL A 369 16.79 18.16 12.39
CA VAL A 369 17.08 17.19 13.45
C VAL A 369 15.79 16.56 14.01
N LYS A 370 14.74 17.37 14.16
CA LYS A 370 13.39 16.91 14.51
C LYS A 370 12.85 15.90 13.49
N ALA A 371 12.93 16.22 12.19
CA ALA A 371 12.40 15.39 11.12
C ALA A 371 13.15 14.05 10.99
N VAL A 372 14.48 14.05 11.14
CA VAL A 372 15.31 12.82 11.19
C VAL A 372 14.88 11.90 12.34
N VAL A 373 14.60 12.46 13.52
CA VAL A 373 14.09 11.67 14.66
C VAL A 373 12.76 11.03 14.31
N ARG A 374 11.85 11.78 13.69
CA ARG A 374 10.56 11.27 13.22
C ARG A 374 10.71 10.14 12.21
N GLU A 375 11.52 10.33 11.18
CA GLU A 375 11.77 9.33 10.16
C GLU A 375 12.34 8.03 10.75
N ARG A 376 13.38 8.13 11.59
CA ARG A 376 14.01 6.97 12.24
C ARG A 376 13.07 6.25 13.20
N TRP A 377 12.27 7.00 13.96
CA TRP A 377 11.27 6.43 14.86
C TRP A 377 10.18 5.70 14.06
N ASP A 378 9.64 6.32 12.99
CA ASP A 378 8.61 5.73 12.13
C ASP A 378 9.15 4.48 11.41
N LEU A 379 10.42 4.48 10.96
CA LEU A 379 11.11 3.30 10.41
C LEU A 379 11.19 2.15 11.43
N ALA A 380 11.61 2.44 12.66
CA ALA A 380 11.69 1.44 13.72
C ALA A 380 10.30 0.89 14.09
N SER A 381 9.25 1.72 14.01
CA SER A 381 7.87 1.34 14.31
C SER A 381 7.29 0.27 13.35
N MET A 382 7.94 -0.01 12.22
CA MET A 382 7.52 -1.09 11.31
C MET A 382 7.40 -2.46 12.01
N GLN A 383 8.07 -2.65 13.16
CA GLN A 383 7.95 -3.87 13.95
C GLN A 383 6.51 -4.13 14.43
N PHE A 384 5.70 -3.11 14.72
CA PHE A 384 4.30 -3.32 15.15
C PHE A 384 3.46 -4.05 14.07
N THR A 385 3.69 -3.72 12.78
CA THR A 385 3.04 -4.43 11.67
C THR A 385 3.48 -5.89 11.61
N ARG A 386 4.79 -6.15 11.79
CA ARG A 386 5.33 -7.51 11.78
C ARG A 386 4.78 -8.33 12.94
N ALA A 387 4.76 -7.76 14.14
CA ALA A 387 4.21 -8.37 15.35
C ALA A 387 2.74 -8.75 15.16
N ALA A 388 1.88 -7.79 14.82
CA ALA A 388 0.46 -8.02 14.61
C ALA A 388 0.20 -9.08 13.52
N THR A 389 0.95 -9.01 12.41
CA THR A 389 0.83 -9.96 11.30
C THR A 389 1.23 -11.37 11.73
N LEU A 390 2.33 -11.54 12.46
CA LEU A 390 2.79 -12.85 12.92
C LEU A 390 1.84 -13.46 13.96
N VAL A 391 1.31 -12.66 14.87
CA VAL A 391 0.29 -13.10 15.83
C VAL A 391 -0.98 -13.54 15.11
N ALA A 392 -1.50 -12.73 14.19
CA ALA A 392 -2.70 -13.07 13.42
C ALA A 392 -2.52 -14.33 12.54
N ARG A 393 -1.32 -14.53 11.97
CA ARG A 393 -0.97 -15.73 11.19
C ARG A 393 -1.09 -17.02 11.99
N LYS A 394 -0.81 -17.00 13.30
CA LYS A 394 -1.00 -18.17 14.19
C LYS A 394 -2.47 -18.62 14.27
N LYS A 395 -3.42 -17.72 13.99
CA LYS A 395 -4.87 -17.98 13.94
C LYS A 395 -5.40 -18.11 12.50
N GLY A 396 -4.53 -18.34 11.52
CA GLY A 396 -4.90 -18.59 10.13
C GLY A 396 -5.07 -17.35 9.25
N PHE A 397 -4.94 -16.13 9.81
CA PHE A 397 -5.08 -14.89 9.04
C PHE A 397 -3.81 -14.59 8.24
N ARG A 398 -3.89 -14.63 6.91
CA ARG A 398 -2.72 -14.50 6.00
C ARG A 398 -2.51 -13.11 5.40
N THR A 399 -3.37 -12.14 5.71
CA THR A 399 -3.21 -10.75 5.27
C THR A 399 -2.28 -9.99 6.22
N VAL A 400 -1.51 -9.04 5.68
CA VAL A 400 -0.68 -8.11 6.47
C VAL A 400 -1.58 -7.20 7.31
N VAL A 401 -1.39 -7.24 8.63
CA VAL A 401 -2.12 -6.40 9.59
C VAL A 401 -1.32 -5.12 9.82
N ARG A 402 -1.58 -4.09 9.00
CA ARG A 402 -0.86 -2.81 9.03
C ARG A 402 -1.08 -2.08 10.36
N GLN A 403 0.01 -1.66 10.99
CA GLN A 403 0.04 -0.83 12.21
C GLN A 403 0.90 0.41 11.98
N GLY A 404 0.62 1.46 12.75
CA GLY A 404 1.40 2.70 12.79
C GLY A 404 0.69 3.75 13.65
N ARG A 405 1.43 4.68 14.25
CA ARG A 405 0.92 5.62 15.26
C ARG A 405 -0.42 6.28 14.93
N LEU A 406 -0.62 6.75 13.69
CA LEU A 406 -1.90 7.34 13.30
C LEU A 406 -2.96 6.29 12.91
N LYS A 407 -2.57 5.26 12.14
CA LYS A 407 -3.47 4.20 11.65
C LYS A 407 -4.06 3.39 12.80
N SER A 408 -3.23 3.01 13.76
CA SER A 408 -3.61 2.22 14.93
C SER A 408 -4.54 3.02 15.84
N VAL A 409 -4.29 4.32 16.06
CA VAL A 409 -5.21 5.23 16.77
C VAL A 409 -6.56 5.32 16.05
N MET A 410 -6.56 5.52 14.73
CA MET A 410 -7.80 5.59 13.92
C MET A 410 -8.64 4.30 14.04
N VAL A 411 -7.97 3.14 13.95
CA VAL A 411 -8.61 1.83 14.09
C VAL A 411 -9.16 1.65 15.50
N LYS A 412 -8.38 1.98 16.54
CA LYS A 412 -8.80 1.82 17.94
C LYS A 412 -10.00 2.70 18.26
N LEU A 413 -9.93 3.99 17.98
CA LEU A 413 -11.04 4.92 18.22
C LEU A 413 -12.30 4.47 17.50
N THR A 414 -12.20 4.15 16.21
CA THR A 414 -13.37 3.73 15.44
C THR A 414 -13.94 2.40 15.91
N GLY A 415 -13.07 1.45 16.29
CA GLY A 415 -13.49 0.15 16.83
C GLY A 415 -14.19 0.28 18.17
N ASP A 416 -13.67 1.11 19.08
CA ASP A 416 -14.30 1.40 20.38
C ASP A 416 -15.67 2.05 20.20
N GLN A 417 -15.78 3.02 19.30
CA GLN A 417 -17.04 3.71 19.00
C GLN A 417 -18.06 2.78 18.34
N LEU A 418 -17.62 1.91 17.41
CA LEU A 418 -18.49 0.89 16.82
C LEU A 418 -18.98 -0.10 17.87
N LYS A 419 -18.09 -0.54 18.78
CA LYS A 419 -18.46 -1.43 19.88
C LYS A 419 -19.52 -0.76 20.75
N ALA A 420 -19.30 0.48 21.19
CA ALA A 420 -20.27 1.25 21.98
C ALA A 420 -21.61 1.47 21.23
N TYR A 421 -21.55 1.73 19.92
CA TYR A 421 -22.74 1.90 19.07
C TYR A 421 -23.55 0.60 18.90
N ASN A 422 -22.87 -0.54 18.74
CA ASN A 422 -23.47 -1.84 18.47
C ASN A 422 -23.95 -2.55 19.74
N GLU A 423 -23.25 -2.40 20.86
CA GLU A 423 -23.60 -2.97 22.17
C GLU A 423 -24.56 -2.06 22.96
N TYR A 424 -24.98 -0.94 22.37
CA TYR A 424 -26.00 -0.08 22.96
C TYR A 424 -27.28 -0.87 23.23
N VAL A 425 -27.72 -0.84 24.48
CA VAL A 425 -29.02 -1.33 24.92
C VAL A 425 -29.85 -0.13 25.36
N ARG A 426 -31.02 0.03 24.75
CA ARG A 426 -31.98 1.08 25.15
C ARG A 426 -32.50 0.76 26.54
N LYS A 427 -32.28 1.69 27.47
CA LYS A 427 -32.83 1.73 28.81
C LYS A 427 -33.75 2.95 28.88
N PRO A 428 -35.08 2.76 28.73
CA PRO A 428 -36.01 3.86 28.92
C PRO A 428 -35.94 4.34 30.37
N PHE A 429 -36.20 5.63 30.56
CA PHE A 429 -36.50 6.21 31.86
C PHE A 429 -37.75 7.06 31.73
N TYR A 430 -38.47 7.20 32.84
CA TYR A 430 -39.69 8.01 32.92
C TYR A 430 -39.50 9.07 33.98
N GLU A 431 -39.83 10.32 33.67
CA GLU A 431 -39.76 11.43 34.62
C GLU A 431 -40.96 12.37 34.41
N ALA A 432 -41.36 13.07 35.46
CA ALA A 432 -42.35 14.14 35.32
C ALA A 432 -41.72 15.31 34.58
N ARG A 433 -42.43 15.86 33.59
CA ARG A 433 -42.07 17.10 32.92
C ARG A 433 -43.31 17.93 32.67
N PHE A 434 -43.10 19.18 32.29
CA PHE A 434 -44.15 20.06 31.81
C PHE A 434 -43.95 20.37 30.34
N LYS A 435 -45.05 20.51 29.60
CA LYS A 435 -45.05 20.96 28.21
C LYS A 435 -46.08 22.06 28.02
N ASP A 436 -45.67 23.15 27.40
CA ASP A 436 -46.57 24.25 27.07
C ASP A 436 -47.33 24.03 25.74
N GLU A 437 -48.23 24.95 25.41
CA GLU A 437 -49.06 24.86 24.20
C GLU A 437 -48.25 24.99 22.90
N ASN A 438 -47.04 25.56 22.97
CA ASN A 438 -46.09 25.70 21.86
C ASN A 438 -45.13 24.51 21.76
N GLY A 439 -45.23 23.54 22.67
CA GLY A 439 -44.44 22.33 22.73
C GLY A 439 -43.10 22.46 23.46
N ASN A 440 -42.79 23.60 24.08
CA ASN A 440 -41.57 23.76 24.86
C ASN A 440 -41.63 22.88 26.11
N ILE A 441 -40.49 22.27 26.42
CA ILE A 441 -40.38 21.30 27.51
C ILE A 441 -39.69 21.96 28.70
N PHE A 442 -40.27 21.76 29.88
CA PHE A 442 -39.73 22.18 31.16
C PHE A 442 -39.40 20.92 31.97
N ALA A 443 -38.12 20.72 32.24
CA ALA A 443 -37.60 19.58 32.97
C ALA A 443 -37.23 19.98 34.40
N ARG A 444 -37.38 19.07 35.35
CA ARG A 444 -37.02 19.32 36.74
C ARG A 444 -35.51 19.51 36.87
N LYS A 445 -35.09 20.62 37.47
CA LYS A 445 -33.71 20.90 37.82
C LYS A 445 -33.30 20.00 38.99
N THR A 446 -32.27 19.20 38.78
CA THR A 446 -31.70 18.28 39.79
C THR A 446 -30.20 18.18 39.59
N ASP A 447 -29.47 17.90 40.68
CA ASP A 447 -28.03 17.62 40.63
C ASP A 447 -27.74 16.17 40.21
N ASP A 448 -28.67 15.25 40.50
CA ASP A 448 -28.64 13.86 40.02
C ASP A 448 -29.94 13.53 39.26
N PRO A 449 -29.88 13.31 37.93
CA PRO A 449 -31.04 12.91 37.14
C PRO A 449 -31.66 11.58 37.58
N GLU A 450 -30.90 10.68 38.21
CA GLU A 450 -31.42 9.38 38.65
C GLU A 450 -32.40 9.51 39.83
N ASP A 451 -32.35 10.61 40.60
CA ASP A 451 -33.28 10.89 41.70
C ASP A 451 -34.73 11.14 41.24
N ILE A 452 -34.91 11.49 39.97
CA ILE A 452 -36.22 11.90 39.40
C ILE A 452 -36.67 10.99 38.26
N ARG A 453 -35.89 9.96 37.96
CA ARG A 453 -36.13 9.01 36.88
C ARG A 453 -36.58 7.67 37.43
N PHE A 454 -37.53 7.08 36.72
CA PHE A 454 -38.17 5.83 37.10
C PHE A 454 -38.09 4.82 35.96
N ASP A 455 -38.21 3.53 36.31
CA ASP A 455 -38.13 2.42 35.36
C ASP A 455 -39.46 2.17 34.64
N SER A 456 -40.58 2.68 35.18
CA SER A 456 -41.94 2.52 34.64
C SER A 456 -42.73 3.83 34.69
N PRO A 457 -43.60 4.12 33.71
CA PRO A 457 -44.43 5.33 33.72
C PRO A 457 -45.37 5.38 34.93
N ASP A 458 -45.82 4.24 35.45
CA ASP A 458 -46.73 4.16 36.61
C ASP A 458 -46.09 4.61 37.93
N GLN A 459 -44.76 4.70 37.98
CA GLN A 459 -44.01 5.18 39.14
C GLN A 459 -43.90 6.71 39.17
N VAL A 460 -44.23 7.38 38.06
CA VAL A 460 -44.18 8.84 37.97
C VAL A 460 -45.46 9.40 38.59
N ASP A 461 -45.37 9.90 39.82
CA ASP A 461 -46.49 10.54 40.49
C ASP A 461 -46.71 11.97 39.96
N LEU A 462 -47.79 12.17 39.21
CA LEU A 462 -48.26 13.48 38.76
C LEU A 462 -49.34 14.09 39.66
N SER A 463 -49.77 13.42 40.74
CA SER A 463 -50.92 13.86 41.57
C SER A 463 -50.72 15.21 42.26
N GLN A 464 -49.46 15.58 42.50
CA GLN A 464 -49.07 16.86 43.08
C GLN A 464 -48.85 17.96 42.03
N LEU A 465 -48.90 17.62 40.74
CA LEU A 465 -48.66 18.52 39.62
C LEU A 465 -49.99 18.90 38.94
N HIS A 466 -50.10 20.14 38.48
CA HIS A 466 -51.27 20.63 37.75
C HIS A 466 -50.85 21.67 36.70
N ASP A 467 -51.75 21.97 35.76
CA ASP A 467 -51.54 23.06 34.80
C ASP A 467 -51.18 24.36 35.51
N SER A 468 -50.12 25.02 35.07
CA SER A 468 -49.63 26.24 35.69
C SER A 468 -49.06 27.20 34.66
N ALA A 469 -49.07 28.49 34.99
CA ALA A 469 -48.58 29.52 34.10
C ALA A 469 -47.06 29.38 33.89
N VAL A 470 -46.58 29.63 32.67
CA VAL A 470 -45.16 29.77 32.40
C VAL A 470 -44.70 31.17 32.77
N VAL A 471 -43.56 31.26 33.47
CA VAL A 471 -42.91 32.51 33.85
C VAL A 471 -41.60 32.61 33.09
N GLU A 472 -41.44 33.69 32.32
CA GLU A 472 -40.15 34.03 31.70
C GLU A 472 -39.22 34.62 32.76
N ASP A 473 -38.08 33.97 32.99
CA ASP A 473 -37.05 34.41 33.94
C ASP A 473 -36.08 35.41 33.30
N SER A 474 -35.74 35.17 32.04
CA SER A 474 -34.80 36.01 31.32
C SER A 474 -34.98 35.87 29.82
N ARG A 475 -34.87 37.01 29.12
CA ARG A 475 -34.71 37.09 27.67
C ARG A 475 -33.48 37.91 27.36
N GLY A 476 -32.56 37.32 26.59
CA GLY A 476 -31.33 37.97 26.21
C GLY A 476 -30.97 37.70 24.76
N LYS A 477 -30.63 38.76 24.03
CA LYS A 477 -30.00 38.63 22.72
C LYS A 477 -28.63 38.00 22.87
N LYS A 478 -28.39 36.94 22.11
CA LYS A 478 -27.13 36.22 21.99
C LYS A 478 -26.71 36.24 20.53
N HIS A 479 -25.41 36.12 20.31
CA HIS A 479 -24.86 36.01 18.98
C HIS A 479 -23.76 34.95 18.97
N THR A 480 -23.57 34.31 17.82
CA THR A 480 -22.43 33.43 17.56
C THR A 480 -21.73 33.90 16.30
N ALA A 481 -20.42 34.08 16.40
CA ALA A 481 -19.57 34.37 15.25
C ALA A 481 -19.44 33.14 14.33
N PRO A 482 -19.06 33.33 13.05
CA PRO A 482 -18.77 32.24 12.13
C PRO A 482 -17.72 31.28 12.70
N GLY A 483 -17.86 29.98 12.39
CA GLY A 483 -16.86 28.96 12.75
C GLY A 483 -15.51 29.20 12.08
N LYS A 484 -14.46 28.55 12.57
CA LYS A 484 -13.11 28.61 11.98
C LYS A 484 -13.09 28.06 10.54
N LEU A 485 -12.06 28.42 9.79
CA LEU A 485 -11.86 27.90 8.43
C LEU A 485 -11.46 26.41 8.46
N LEU A 486 -11.79 25.71 7.38
CA LEU A 486 -11.57 24.27 7.25
C LEU A 486 -10.10 23.93 6.98
N ASP A 487 -9.69 22.74 7.43
CA ASP A 487 -8.53 22.03 6.91
C ASP A 487 -8.98 20.93 5.92
N LEU A 488 -8.02 20.22 5.34
CA LEU A 488 -8.29 19.18 4.35
C LEU A 488 -9.14 18.04 4.92
N ALA A 489 -8.97 17.71 6.21
CA ALA A 489 -9.74 16.65 6.87
C ALA A 489 -11.21 17.05 7.04
N GLY A 490 -11.47 18.29 7.47
CA GLY A 490 -12.81 18.87 7.59
C GLY A 490 -13.51 18.96 6.23
N LEU A 491 -12.81 19.44 5.21
CA LEU A 491 -13.30 19.46 3.82
C LEU A 491 -13.65 18.05 3.34
N SER A 492 -12.71 17.11 3.48
CA SER A 492 -12.89 15.71 3.06
C SER A 492 -14.07 15.04 3.77
N ALA A 493 -14.27 15.32 5.06
CA ALA A 493 -15.41 14.81 5.82
C ALA A 493 -16.78 15.33 5.33
N ILE A 494 -16.84 16.59 4.89
CA ILE A 494 -18.05 17.18 4.28
C ILE A 494 -18.32 16.53 2.91
N LEU A 495 -17.29 16.45 2.07
CA LEU A 495 -17.40 15.90 0.72
C LEU A 495 -17.68 14.39 0.70
N ALA A 496 -17.26 13.66 1.73
CA ALA A 496 -17.56 12.25 1.88
C ALA A 496 -19.07 11.98 1.85
N LYS A 497 -19.90 12.85 2.45
CA LYS A 497 -21.37 12.73 2.42
C LYS A 497 -21.94 12.79 1.00
N GLN A 498 -21.25 13.48 0.09
CA GLN A 498 -21.59 13.58 -1.33
C GLN A 498 -21.09 12.37 -2.14
N GLY A 499 -20.34 11.45 -1.51
CA GLY A 499 -19.81 10.23 -2.13
C GLY A 499 -18.38 10.36 -2.65
N PHE A 500 -17.69 11.48 -2.37
CA PHE A 500 -16.30 11.66 -2.78
C PHE A 500 -15.34 10.97 -1.81
N LYS A 501 -14.48 10.11 -2.35
CA LYS A 501 -13.49 9.37 -1.54
C LYS A 501 -12.32 10.27 -1.15
N PRO A 502 -11.73 10.09 0.05
CA PRO A 502 -10.62 10.93 0.53
C PRO A 502 -9.41 10.97 -0.41
N ALA A 503 -9.08 9.84 -1.06
CA ALA A 503 -7.98 9.75 -2.02
C ALA A 503 -8.17 10.69 -3.22
N ASN A 504 -9.40 10.75 -3.74
CA ASN A 504 -9.74 11.58 -4.90
C ASN A 504 -9.77 13.05 -4.50
N VAL A 505 -10.26 13.37 -3.30
CA VAL A 505 -10.27 14.75 -2.78
C VAL A 505 -8.84 15.26 -2.67
N LEU A 506 -7.93 14.51 -2.03
CA LEU A 506 -6.53 14.89 -1.88
C LEU A 506 -5.85 15.12 -3.24
N LYS A 507 -6.03 14.18 -4.18
CA LYS A 507 -5.44 14.29 -5.53
C LYS A 507 -5.95 15.53 -6.28
N THR A 508 -7.26 15.70 -6.35
CA THR A 508 -7.88 16.82 -7.09
C THR A 508 -7.52 18.16 -6.46
N TYR A 509 -7.54 18.24 -5.12
CA TYR A 509 -7.15 19.44 -4.41
C TYR A 509 -5.70 19.83 -4.74
N GLN A 510 -4.77 18.87 -4.72
CA GLN A 510 -3.37 19.13 -5.04
C GLN A 510 -3.21 19.72 -6.45
N GLU A 511 -3.89 19.14 -7.45
CA GLU A 511 -3.87 19.66 -8.83
C GLU A 511 -4.47 21.09 -8.90
N MET A 512 -5.54 21.38 -8.17
CA MET A 512 -6.13 22.72 -8.11
C MET A 512 -5.22 23.74 -7.41
N TYR A 513 -4.45 23.31 -6.41
CA TYR A 513 -3.45 24.14 -5.72
C TYR A 513 -2.31 24.53 -6.66
N GLU A 514 -1.78 23.59 -7.43
CA GLU A 514 -0.71 23.83 -8.41
C GLU A 514 -1.15 24.84 -9.50
N ASN A 515 -2.46 24.93 -9.76
CA ASN A 515 -3.06 25.94 -10.65
C ASN A 515 -3.49 27.24 -9.93
N GLN A 516 -3.17 27.37 -8.64
CA GLN A 516 -3.50 28.49 -7.75
C GLN A 516 -5.01 28.80 -7.63
N ILE A 517 -5.86 27.80 -7.89
CA ILE A 517 -7.33 27.89 -7.75
C ILE A 517 -7.75 27.78 -6.28
N VAL A 518 -6.96 27.07 -5.47
CA VAL A 518 -7.13 26.91 -4.03
C VAL A 518 -5.78 27.09 -3.33
N SER A 519 -5.81 27.47 -2.06
CA SER A 519 -4.61 27.55 -1.21
C SER A 519 -4.01 26.18 -0.88
N TYR A 520 -2.76 26.14 -0.40
CA TYR A 520 -2.02 24.92 -0.05
C TYR A 520 -2.80 23.89 0.79
N PRO A 521 -2.90 22.60 0.37
CA PRO A 521 -3.72 21.58 1.04
C PRO A 521 -3.23 21.15 2.42
N ARG A 522 -1.92 21.22 2.70
CA ARG A 522 -1.30 20.59 3.89
C ARG A 522 -1.05 21.58 5.01
N THR A 523 -2.02 22.45 5.24
CA THR A 523 -2.02 23.44 6.31
C THR A 523 -2.75 22.94 7.54
N GLU A 524 -2.24 23.27 8.73
CA GLU A 524 -2.95 23.12 10.01
C GLU A 524 -3.58 24.43 10.49
N ASP A 525 -3.29 25.53 9.81
CA ASP A 525 -3.83 26.82 10.16
C ASP A 525 -5.35 26.80 9.98
N LYS A 526 -6.06 27.38 10.94
CA LYS A 526 -7.53 27.56 10.89
C LYS A 526 -7.92 29.02 10.70
N GLU A 527 -6.91 29.86 10.49
CA GLU A 527 -6.95 31.29 10.29
C GLU A 527 -6.13 31.66 9.04
N VAL A 528 -6.33 32.85 8.49
CA VAL A 528 -5.53 33.42 7.39
C VAL A 528 -4.67 34.59 7.90
N THR A 529 -3.61 34.93 7.18
CA THR A 529 -2.83 36.14 7.51
C THR A 529 -3.54 37.42 7.02
N PRO A 530 -3.19 38.61 7.54
CA PRO A 530 -3.73 39.87 7.03
C PRO A 530 -3.46 40.09 5.54
N GLU A 531 -2.30 39.66 5.03
CA GLU A 531 -1.96 39.72 3.61
C GLU A 531 -2.88 38.82 2.79
N GLN A 532 -3.04 37.55 3.20
CA GLN A 532 -3.91 36.59 2.51
C GLN A 532 -5.38 37.05 2.50
N PHE A 533 -5.83 37.66 3.61
CA PHE A 533 -7.16 38.28 3.67
C PHE A 533 -7.26 39.47 2.69
N GLY A 534 -6.25 40.34 2.68
CA GLY A 534 -6.19 41.51 1.80
C GLY A 534 -6.11 41.16 0.31
N GLU A 535 -5.44 40.07 -0.06
CA GLU A 535 -5.36 39.59 -1.45
C GLU A 535 -6.70 39.05 -1.96
N LEU A 536 -7.45 38.36 -1.11
CA LEU A 536 -8.76 37.80 -1.49
C LEU A 536 -9.90 38.81 -1.38
N LEU A 537 -9.78 39.84 -0.53
CA LEU A 537 -10.85 40.81 -0.28
C LEU A 537 -11.40 41.49 -1.56
N PRO A 538 -10.58 41.90 -2.55
CA PRO A 538 -11.07 42.42 -3.83
C PRO A 538 -11.81 41.39 -4.70
N LEU A 539 -11.60 40.10 -4.45
CA LEU A 539 -12.12 38.98 -5.26
C LEU A 539 -13.42 38.39 -4.70
N VAL A 540 -13.85 38.79 -3.50
CA VAL A 540 -14.95 38.14 -2.76
C VAL A 540 -16.27 38.15 -3.52
N ASP A 541 -16.57 39.20 -4.27
CA ASP A 541 -17.81 39.27 -5.07
C ASP A 541 -17.77 38.34 -6.27
N LYS A 542 -16.61 38.20 -6.91
CA LYS A 542 -16.40 37.19 -7.98
C LYS A 542 -16.54 35.78 -7.40
N ILE A 543 -15.90 35.50 -6.26
CA ILE A 543 -15.98 34.21 -5.57
C ILE A 543 -17.44 33.89 -5.21
N ALA A 544 -18.18 34.85 -4.66
CA ALA A 544 -19.59 34.69 -4.31
C ALA A 544 -20.48 34.39 -5.52
N SER A 545 -20.25 35.09 -6.63
CA SER A 545 -20.93 34.84 -7.90
C SER A 545 -20.73 33.40 -8.40
N VAL A 546 -19.49 32.88 -8.33
CA VAL A 546 -19.18 31.51 -8.76
C VAL A 546 -20.01 30.48 -8.00
N VAL A 547 -20.17 30.66 -6.68
CA VAL A 547 -20.83 29.67 -5.80
C VAL A 547 -22.28 30.01 -5.45
N GLY A 548 -22.85 31.04 -6.10
CA GLY A 548 -24.23 31.47 -5.94
C GLY A 548 -24.56 32.01 -4.56
N VAL A 549 -23.62 32.71 -3.90
CA VAL A 549 -23.86 33.38 -2.61
C VAL A 549 -24.27 34.83 -2.88
N ASP A 550 -25.35 35.27 -2.23
CA ASP A 550 -25.77 36.67 -2.30
C ASP A 550 -24.74 37.59 -1.63
N THR A 551 -24.14 38.49 -2.42
CA THR A 551 -23.17 39.48 -1.97
C THR A 551 -23.70 40.42 -0.88
N SER A 552 -25.02 40.60 -0.76
CA SER A 552 -25.63 41.41 0.30
C SER A 552 -25.38 40.83 1.71
N LEU A 553 -25.15 39.51 1.80
CA LEU A 553 -24.79 38.83 3.04
C LEU A 553 -23.35 39.08 3.46
N LEU A 554 -22.48 39.54 2.55
CA LEU A 554 -21.05 39.80 2.77
C LEU A 554 -20.81 41.22 3.29
N SER A 555 -21.55 41.60 4.33
CA SER A 555 -21.53 42.94 4.92
C SER A 555 -20.38 43.17 5.90
N HIS A 556 -19.77 42.11 6.42
CA HIS A 556 -18.64 42.16 7.36
C HIS A 556 -17.28 42.05 6.65
N ARG A 557 -16.90 43.07 5.87
CA ARG A 557 -15.65 43.05 5.06
C ARG A 557 -14.37 43.41 5.82
N ALA A 558 -14.48 43.65 7.12
CA ALA A 558 -13.33 43.86 7.99
C ALA A 558 -12.73 42.54 8.46
N ALA A 559 -11.42 42.53 8.74
CA ALA A 559 -10.74 41.36 9.28
C ALA A 559 -11.25 41.01 10.68
N ARG A 560 -11.81 39.81 10.84
CA ARG A 560 -12.20 39.26 12.15
C ARG A 560 -10.96 38.74 12.89
N LYS A 561 -10.71 39.20 14.12
CA LYS A 561 -9.59 38.72 14.96
C LYS A 561 -9.58 37.21 15.20
N THR A 562 -10.75 36.55 15.09
CA THR A 562 -10.90 35.10 15.25
C THR A 562 -10.53 34.29 14.01
N HIS A 563 -10.40 34.93 12.85
CA HIS A 563 -10.17 34.30 11.54
C HIS A 563 -8.93 34.83 10.84
N VAL A 564 -8.48 36.04 11.20
CA VAL A 564 -7.32 36.71 10.64
C VAL A 564 -6.34 36.98 11.77
N LYS A 565 -5.12 36.44 11.67
CA LYS A 565 -4.07 36.59 12.68
C LYS A 565 -2.70 36.74 12.02
N GLU A 566 -1.80 37.46 12.69
CA GLU A 566 -0.38 37.49 12.33
C GLU A 566 0.25 36.11 12.58
N GLY A 567 1.05 35.65 11.62
CA GLY A 567 1.71 34.33 11.68
C GLY A 567 0.82 33.15 11.25
N GLY A 568 1.49 32.07 10.85
CA GLY A 568 0.90 30.89 10.22
C GLY A 568 1.91 30.30 9.24
N ALA A 569 1.84 28.99 9.00
CA ALA A 569 2.72 28.35 8.01
C ALA A 569 2.23 28.65 6.60
N HIS A 570 0.94 28.39 6.33
CA HIS A 570 0.34 28.49 4.99
C HIS A 570 -1.04 29.19 4.99
N GLY A 571 -1.61 29.46 6.17
CA GLY A 571 -2.99 29.91 6.33
C GLY A 571 -3.99 28.79 6.03
N ALA A 572 -5.25 28.95 6.45
CA ALA A 572 -6.26 27.91 6.30
C ALA A 572 -6.63 27.61 4.83
N ASN A 573 -7.25 26.44 4.60
CA ASN A 573 -7.74 26.09 3.26
C ASN A 573 -8.87 27.03 2.83
N ARG A 574 -8.68 27.63 1.66
CA ARG A 574 -9.51 28.71 1.09
C ARG A 574 -9.39 28.74 -0.45
N PRO A 575 -10.26 29.51 -1.15
CA PRO A 575 -10.04 29.84 -2.55
C PRO A 575 -8.69 30.51 -2.80
N GLY A 576 -8.11 30.27 -3.97
CA GLY A 576 -6.89 30.92 -4.43
C GLY A 576 -7.19 32.21 -5.20
N ILE A 577 -6.13 32.89 -5.62
CA ILE A 577 -6.22 34.14 -6.39
C ILE A 577 -6.75 33.92 -7.81
N ASN A 578 -6.57 32.72 -8.37
CA ASN A 578 -7.13 32.35 -9.68
C ASN A 578 -8.58 31.89 -9.50
N VAL A 579 -9.48 32.87 -9.38
CA VAL A 579 -10.92 32.62 -9.26
C VAL A 579 -11.49 32.17 -10.61
N PRO A 580 -12.05 30.94 -10.71
CA PRO A 580 -12.64 30.43 -11.95
C PRO A 580 -13.84 31.27 -12.38
N GLU A 581 -14.21 31.19 -13.64
CA GLU A 581 -15.37 31.91 -14.20
C GLU A 581 -16.69 31.30 -13.75
N SER A 582 -16.73 29.98 -13.53
CA SER A 582 -17.92 29.27 -13.06
C SER A 582 -17.58 27.91 -12.45
N LEU A 583 -18.54 27.30 -11.75
CA LEU A 583 -18.41 25.90 -11.33
C LEU A 583 -18.32 24.94 -12.52
N ALA A 584 -18.91 25.28 -13.68
CA ALA A 584 -18.85 24.44 -14.87
C ALA A 584 -17.43 24.33 -15.45
N GLU A 585 -16.62 25.39 -15.33
CA GLU A 585 -15.20 25.36 -15.69
C GLU A 585 -14.44 24.33 -14.84
N LEU A 586 -14.68 24.34 -13.52
CA LEU A 586 -14.07 23.36 -12.61
C LEU A 586 -14.55 21.94 -12.89
N GLU A 587 -15.82 21.75 -13.26
CA GLU A 587 -16.31 20.42 -13.65
C GLU A 587 -15.64 19.89 -14.92
N ASN A 588 -15.32 20.76 -15.88
CA ASN A 588 -14.62 20.37 -17.10
C ASN A 588 -13.14 20.04 -16.85
N GLY A 589 -12.47 20.76 -15.95
CA GLY A 589 -11.05 20.54 -15.64
C GLY A 589 -10.79 19.43 -14.61
N TYR A 590 -11.67 19.30 -13.61
CA TYR A 590 -11.43 18.52 -12.39
C TYR A 590 -12.63 17.65 -11.98
N GLU A 591 -13.59 17.45 -12.89
CA GLU A 591 -14.86 16.77 -12.63
C GLU A 591 -15.69 17.42 -11.50
N LYS A 592 -16.80 16.78 -11.13
CA LYS A 592 -17.69 17.25 -10.04
C LYS A 592 -16.99 17.40 -8.69
N ILE A 593 -15.87 16.71 -8.49
CA ILE A 593 -15.12 16.82 -7.24
C ILE A 593 -14.43 18.18 -7.12
N GLY A 594 -13.91 18.75 -8.22
CA GLY A 594 -13.30 20.07 -8.21
C GLY A 594 -14.31 21.18 -7.90
N SER A 595 -15.48 21.16 -8.55
CA SER A 595 -16.56 22.13 -8.25
C SER A 595 -17.06 22.00 -6.81
N ALA A 596 -17.14 20.79 -6.27
CA ALA A 596 -17.53 20.54 -4.88
C ALA A 596 -16.48 21.03 -3.87
N ILE A 597 -15.18 20.78 -4.12
CA ILE A 597 -14.06 21.29 -3.30
C ILE A 597 -14.13 22.81 -3.23
N TYR A 598 -14.16 23.47 -4.38
CA TYR A 598 -14.18 24.93 -4.45
C TYR A 598 -15.41 25.52 -3.77
N SER A 599 -16.59 24.92 -4.00
CA SER A 599 -17.85 25.38 -3.39
C SER A 599 -17.81 25.38 -1.86
N VAL A 600 -17.25 24.33 -1.24
CA VAL A 600 -17.17 24.24 0.22
C VAL A 600 -16.18 25.26 0.77
N LEU A 601 -14.98 25.37 0.19
CA LEU A 601 -13.96 26.32 0.63
C LEU A 601 -14.43 27.77 0.47
N ALA A 602 -15.00 28.10 -0.68
CA ALA A 602 -15.53 29.43 -0.96
C ALA A 602 -16.65 29.81 0.00
N LYS A 603 -17.65 28.93 0.22
CA LYS A 603 -18.74 29.23 1.16
C LYS A 603 -18.24 29.35 2.60
N ASN A 604 -17.28 28.52 3.01
CA ASN A 604 -16.66 28.62 4.34
C ASN A 604 -15.88 29.94 4.51
N TYR A 605 -15.12 30.37 3.50
CA TYR A 605 -14.42 31.66 3.50
C TYR A 605 -15.38 32.85 3.42
N LEU A 606 -16.43 32.79 2.61
CA LEU A 606 -17.42 33.87 2.52
C LEU A 606 -18.22 34.02 3.82
N ALA A 607 -18.44 32.94 4.57
CA ALA A 607 -19.14 33.00 5.85
C ALA A 607 -18.41 33.85 6.91
N MET A 608 -17.07 33.96 6.89
CA MET A 608 -16.38 34.89 7.78
C MET A 608 -16.60 36.38 7.43
N LEU A 609 -17.11 36.66 6.22
CA LEU A 609 -17.46 38.00 5.76
C LEU A 609 -18.94 38.35 5.99
N ALA A 610 -19.73 37.45 6.59
CA ALA A 610 -21.11 37.72 6.99
C ALA A 610 -21.19 38.15 8.45
N GLU A 611 -22.29 38.80 8.82
CA GLU A 611 -22.60 39.12 10.21
C GLU A 611 -22.88 37.87 11.05
N ASP A 612 -22.80 38.03 12.37
CA ASP A 612 -23.02 36.95 13.33
C ASP A 612 -24.46 36.38 13.23
N TYR A 613 -24.61 35.10 13.60
CA TYR A 613 -25.94 34.54 13.84
C TYR A 613 -26.48 35.12 15.14
N GLU A 614 -27.62 35.80 15.09
CA GLU A 614 -28.27 36.44 16.25
C GLU A 614 -29.54 35.67 16.63
N TYR A 615 -29.73 35.41 17.92
CA TYR A 615 -30.92 34.74 18.45
C TYR A 615 -31.27 35.26 19.85
N GLU A 616 -32.53 35.16 20.24
CA GLU A 616 -32.93 35.39 21.63
C GLU A 616 -32.89 34.07 22.40
N LEU A 617 -32.12 34.03 23.49
CA LEU A 617 -32.18 32.93 24.46
C LEU A 617 -33.19 33.32 25.53
N ILE A 618 -34.27 32.54 25.63
CA ILE A 618 -35.32 32.72 26.62
C ILE A 618 -35.22 31.55 27.61
N LYS A 619 -35.20 31.88 28.90
CA LYS A 619 -35.27 30.90 29.99
C LYS A 619 -36.49 31.18 30.82
N GLY A 620 -37.14 30.14 31.31
CA GLY A 620 -38.33 30.26 32.13
C GLY A 620 -38.57 29.03 32.97
N HIS A 621 -39.57 29.13 33.84
CA HIS A 621 -40.02 28.05 34.70
C HIS A 621 -41.54 27.98 34.76
N VAL A 622 -42.05 26.91 35.37
CA VAL A 622 -43.48 26.74 35.65
C VAL A 622 -43.79 27.41 37.00
N ARG A 623 -44.71 28.38 37.03
CA ARG A 623 -44.91 29.29 38.18
C ARG A 623 -45.10 28.57 39.52
N ASP A 624 -45.99 27.59 39.54
CA ASP A 624 -46.35 26.89 40.77
C ASP A 624 -45.35 25.74 41.08
N PHE A 625 -44.43 25.45 40.15
CA PHE A 625 -43.37 24.42 40.23
C PHE A 625 -42.02 24.95 39.70
N PRO A 626 -41.38 25.92 40.39
CA PRO A 626 -40.23 26.67 39.88
C PRO A 626 -38.97 25.83 39.65
N GLU A 627 -38.92 24.61 40.18
CA GLU A 627 -37.88 23.64 39.88
C GLU A 627 -37.97 23.09 38.45
N TYR A 628 -39.11 23.22 37.75
CA TYR A 628 -39.25 22.83 36.35
C TYR A 628 -38.89 23.99 35.43
N VAL A 629 -37.73 23.87 34.79
CA VAL A 629 -37.13 24.93 33.98
C VAL A 629 -37.06 24.53 32.51
N GLY A 630 -37.26 25.50 31.64
CA GLY A 630 -37.21 25.36 30.19
C GLY A 630 -36.32 26.44 29.57
N GLN A 631 -35.82 26.16 28.37
CA GLN A 631 -35.14 27.16 27.54
C GLN A 631 -35.52 26.99 26.08
N THR A 632 -35.62 28.10 25.36
CA THR A 632 -35.82 28.14 23.91
C THR A 632 -34.92 29.20 23.26
N GLN A 633 -34.59 28.99 21.98
CA GLN A 633 -33.76 29.88 21.19
C GLN A 633 -34.53 30.36 19.96
N ILE A 634 -34.81 31.65 19.86
CA ILE A 634 -35.56 32.23 18.74
C ILE A 634 -34.57 32.88 17.77
N PRO A 635 -34.39 32.36 16.54
CA PRO A 635 -33.54 32.99 15.54
C PRO A 635 -34.02 34.40 15.20
N ILE A 636 -33.13 35.39 15.26
CA ILE A 636 -33.42 36.78 14.85
C ILE A 636 -32.82 37.03 13.47
N LYS A 637 -31.52 36.74 13.30
CA LYS A 637 -30.81 36.87 12.03
C LYS A 637 -29.99 35.61 11.77
N PRO A 638 -30.11 35.01 10.56
CA PRO A 638 -29.33 33.82 10.22
C PRO A 638 -27.83 34.12 10.11
N GLY A 639 -27.45 35.34 9.73
CA GLY A 639 -26.06 35.75 9.56
C GLY A 639 -25.29 34.78 8.65
N PHE A 640 -24.08 34.41 9.08
CA PHE A 640 -23.23 33.45 8.37
C PHE A 640 -23.88 32.08 8.10
N LYS A 641 -24.88 31.65 8.89
CA LYS A 641 -25.58 30.37 8.67
C LYS A 641 -26.37 30.35 7.36
N ALA A 642 -26.70 31.51 6.79
CA ALA A 642 -27.30 31.61 5.45
C ALA A 642 -26.30 31.26 4.32
N ILE A 643 -25.00 31.37 4.58
CA ILE A 643 -23.93 31.07 3.62
C ILE A 643 -23.39 29.66 3.86
N PHE A 644 -22.93 29.39 5.08
CA PHE A 644 -22.29 28.14 5.43
C PHE A 644 -22.40 27.86 6.92
N ASP A 645 -23.21 26.86 7.27
CA ASP A 645 -23.30 26.36 8.64
C ASP A 645 -22.47 25.08 8.78
N SER A 646 -21.29 25.22 9.36
CA SER A 646 -20.38 24.12 9.64
C SER A 646 -20.94 23.09 10.62
N ASP A 647 -21.93 23.47 11.44
CA ASP A 647 -22.51 22.59 12.46
C ASP A 647 -23.72 21.83 11.91
N SER A 648 -24.64 22.46 11.17
CA SER A 648 -25.79 21.75 10.58
C SER A 648 -25.45 20.92 9.33
N SER A 649 -24.40 21.27 8.59
CA SER A 649 -23.87 20.42 7.51
C SER A 649 -23.31 19.07 8.00
N SER A 650 -23.37 18.80 9.32
CA SER A 650 -22.54 17.81 9.99
C SER A 650 -23.25 16.79 10.86
N THR A 651 -24.33 17.15 11.54
CA THR A 651 -24.94 16.32 12.58
C THR A 651 -25.99 15.35 12.04
N GLU A 652 -25.81 14.05 12.29
CA GLU A 652 -26.92 13.12 12.37
C GLU A 652 -27.49 13.24 13.79
N LYS A 653 -28.79 13.52 13.94
CA LYS A 653 -29.44 13.54 15.27
C LYS A 653 -29.29 12.16 15.91
N SER A 654 -28.74 12.08 17.12
CA SER A 654 -28.62 10.80 17.81
C SER A 654 -29.95 10.38 18.44
N GLU A 655 -30.20 9.08 18.52
CA GLU A 655 -31.36 8.54 19.24
C GLU A 655 -31.29 8.95 20.72
N GLY A 656 -32.30 9.69 21.18
CA GLY A 656 -32.37 10.25 22.53
C GLY A 656 -31.91 11.70 22.65
N GLU A 657 -31.54 12.38 21.55
CA GLU A 657 -31.40 13.85 21.54
C GLU A 657 -32.76 14.52 21.32
N GLU A 658 -33.18 15.32 22.28
CA GLU A 658 -34.37 16.15 22.18
C GLU A 658 -34.15 17.25 21.14
N ALA A 659 -35.16 17.49 20.31
CA ALA A 659 -35.11 18.61 19.37
C ALA A 659 -35.20 19.92 20.15
N GLU A 660 -34.24 20.83 19.94
CA GLU A 660 -34.36 22.20 20.45
C GLU A 660 -35.56 22.87 19.76
N ASN A 661 -36.53 23.30 20.57
CA ASN A 661 -37.65 24.11 20.08
C ASN A 661 -37.18 25.55 19.89
N ALA A 662 -37.56 26.13 18.75
CA ALA A 662 -37.21 27.50 18.34
C ALA A 662 -38.47 28.37 18.24
N CYS A 663 -39.30 28.37 19.27
CA CYS A 663 -40.57 29.09 19.34
C CYS A 663 -40.71 29.78 20.70
N GLU A 664 -41.56 30.81 20.79
CA GLU A 664 -41.88 31.47 22.06
C GLU A 664 -42.45 30.49 23.08
N PHE A 665 -42.29 30.79 24.37
CA PHE A 665 -43.01 30.06 25.41
C PHE A 665 -44.53 30.24 25.25
N GLY A 666 -45.26 29.17 25.53
CA GLY A 666 -46.70 29.18 25.74
C GLY A 666 -47.07 29.87 27.04
N LYS A 667 -48.37 29.97 27.33
CA LYS A 667 -48.87 30.65 28.53
C LYS A 667 -49.03 29.69 29.69
N VAL A 668 -49.39 28.45 29.41
CA VAL A 668 -49.69 27.43 30.41
C VAL A 668 -48.94 26.16 30.04
N ALA A 669 -48.24 25.59 31.01
CA ALA A 669 -47.61 24.28 30.85
C ALA A 669 -48.40 23.22 31.62
N SER A 670 -48.61 22.08 30.97
CA SER A 670 -49.30 20.92 31.53
C SER A 670 -48.30 19.82 31.90
N PRO A 671 -48.45 19.17 33.07
CA PRO A 671 -47.59 18.07 33.46
C PRO A 671 -47.88 16.83 32.61
N TYR A 672 -46.84 16.07 32.29
CA TYR A 672 -46.94 14.81 31.58
C TYR A 672 -45.81 13.87 31.97
N VAL A 673 -46.01 12.58 31.76
CA VAL A 673 -44.93 11.58 31.90
C VAL A 673 -44.07 11.63 30.64
N HIS A 674 -42.81 12.02 30.79
CA HIS A 674 -41.83 12.00 29.70
C HIS A 674 -41.12 10.65 29.67
N GLU A 675 -41.20 9.95 28.55
CA GLU A 675 -40.32 8.82 28.25
C GLU A 675 -39.04 9.32 27.58
N GLY A 676 -37.92 9.19 28.28
CA GLY A 676 -36.58 9.37 27.74
C GLY A 676 -35.83 8.04 27.62
N ALA A 677 -34.59 8.10 27.12
CA ALA A 677 -33.70 6.94 27.11
C ALA A 677 -32.24 7.36 27.24
N ASN A 678 -31.39 6.44 27.71
CA ASN A 678 -29.95 6.64 27.64
C ASN A 678 -29.51 6.94 26.19
N LYS A 679 -28.61 7.91 26.02
CA LYS A 679 -28.19 8.35 24.68
C LYS A 679 -27.45 7.23 23.96
N ARG A 680 -27.87 6.92 22.74
CA ARG A 680 -27.13 6.01 21.87
C ARG A 680 -25.84 6.71 21.42
N PRO A 681 -24.66 6.09 21.55
CA PRO A 681 -23.44 6.64 20.97
C PRO A 681 -23.64 6.89 19.48
N GLN A 682 -23.13 7.99 18.91
CA GLN A 682 -23.25 8.25 17.48
C GLN A 682 -22.46 7.22 16.66
N LYS A 683 -22.90 6.92 15.44
CA LYS A 683 -22.14 6.06 14.54
C LYS A 683 -20.82 6.75 14.16
N PRO A 684 -19.67 6.05 14.13
CA PRO A 684 -18.42 6.70 13.76
C PRO A 684 -18.45 7.13 12.29
N THR A 685 -18.08 8.39 12.07
CA THR A 685 -17.95 9.02 10.75
C THR A 685 -16.56 9.64 10.60
N MET A 686 -16.19 10.03 9.38
CA MET A 686 -14.98 10.79 9.11
C MET A 686 -14.90 12.07 9.94
N LYS A 687 -16.00 12.81 10.08
CA LYS A 687 -16.06 14.02 10.89
C LYS A 687 -15.82 13.69 12.37
N TRP A 688 -16.50 12.67 12.88
CA TRP A 688 -16.35 12.23 14.27
C TRP A 688 -14.89 11.85 14.57
N LEU A 689 -14.28 11.07 13.69
CA LEU A 689 -12.89 10.63 13.84
C LEU A 689 -11.93 11.84 13.78
N THR A 690 -12.13 12.76 12.85
CA THR A 690 -11.32 13.98 12.73
C THR A 690 -11.40 14.81 14.00
N LYS A 691 -12.61 15.08 14.51
CA LYS A 691 -12.81 15.84 15.76
C LYS A 691 -12.15 15.15 16.97
N LYS A 692 -12.17 13.82 17.01
CA LYS A 692 -11.46 13.05 18.05
C LYS A 692 -9.95 13.21 17.92
N LEU A 693 -9.39 13.09 16.72
CA LEU A 693 -7.95 13.25 16.48
C LEU A 693 -7.46 14.69 16.76
N GLU A 694 -8.25 15.70 16.38
CA GLU A 694 -7.97 17.12 16.68
C GLU A 694 -7.86 17.37 18.19
N LYS A 695 -8.75 16.76 19.00
CA LYS A 695 -8.72 16.91 20.47
C LYS A 695 -7.37 16.49 21.08
N TYR A 696 -6.69 15.51 20.49
CA TYR A 696 -5.40 14.99 20.96
C TYR A 696 -4.21 15.52 20.16
N ASN A 697 -4.44 16.47 19.25
CA ASN A 697 -3.42 16.98 18.33
C ASN A 697 -2.68 15.86 17.54
N VAL A 698 -3.38 14.77 17.21
CA VAL A 698 -2.79 13.59 16.57
C VAL A 698 -2.91 13.67 15.06
N GLY A 699 -1.75 13.78 14.41
CA GLY A 699 -1.64 13.90 12.96
C GLY A 699 -2.13 15.26 12.44
N THR A 700 -1.71 15.57 11.24
CA THR A 700 -2.05 16.79 10.48
C THR A 700 -3.35 16.57 9.69
N GLY A 701 -4.14 17.60 9.37
CA GLY A 701 -5.31 17.51 8.48
C GLY A 701 -5.02 16.76 7.17
N ALA A 702 -3.88 17.05 6.54
CA ALA A 702 -3.42 16.31 5.37
C ALA A 702 -3.01 14.88 5.68
N THR A 703 -2.23 14.65 6.75
CA THR A 703 -1.78 13.30 7.14
C THR A 703 -2.95 12.40 7.54
N ARG A 704 -3.98 12.96 8.20
CA ARG A 704 -5.23 12.28 8.54
C ARG A 704 -5.97 11.87 7.27
N THR A 705 -6.08 12.78 6.30
CA THR A 705 -6.76 12.50 5.02
C THR A 705 -6.02 11.45 4.20
N SER A 706 -4.69 11.56 4.04
CA SER A 706 -3.87 10.61 3.30
C SER A 706 -3.85 9.22 3.97
N THR A 707 -3.73 9.19 5.30
CA THR A 707 -3.78 7.93 6.06
C THR A 707 -5.14 7.27 5.93
N LEU A 708 -6.23 8.04 6.05
CA LEU A 708 -7.57 7.50 5.89
C LEU A 708 -7.79 6.97 4.47
N ALA A 709 -7.32 7.68 3.45
CA ALA A 709 -7.32 7.20 2.07
C ALA A 709 -6.58 5.85 1.95
N GLU A 710 -5.40 5.73 2.55
CA GLU A 710 -4.58 4.50 2.48
C GLU A 710 -5.21 3.30 3.22
N ILE A 711 -5.86 3.53 4.36
CA ILE A 711 -6.50 2.46 5.14
C ILE A 711 -7.90 2.09 4.63
N THR A 712 -8.44 2.82 3.63
CA THR A 712 -9.74 2.54 2.99
C THR A 712 -9.65 2.15 1.51
N ALA A 713 -8.51 2.36 0.81
CA ALA A 713 -8.39 2.15 -0.64
C ALA A 713 -8.32 0.68 -1.13
N ASN A 714 -7.83 -0.28 -0.33
CA ASN A 714 -7.52 -1.65 -0.78
C ASN A 714 -8.44 -2.67 -0.09
N GLU A 715 -9.46 -3.24 -0.76
CA GLU A 715 -10.46 -4.07 -0.06
C GLU A 715 -9.90 -5.25 0.76
N GLU A 716 -8.80 -5.88 0.32
CA GLU A 716 -8.20 -7.01 1.05
C GLU A 716 -7.38 -6.57 2.28
N ARG A 717 -6.63 -5.46 2.17
CA ARG A 717 -5.71 -4.96 3.21
C ARG A 717 -6.20 -3.71 3.93
N ALA A 718 -7.32 -3.16 3.51
CA ALA A 718 -7.97 -2.01 4.13
C ALA A 718 -8.29 -2.37 5.56
N LEU A 719 -8.09 -1.45 6.47
CA LEU A 719 -8.47 -1.62 7.87
C LEU A 719 -9.91 -1.15 8.06
N MET A 720 -10.36 -0.19 7.25
CA MET A 720 -11.66 0.44 7.39
C MET A 720 -12.38 0.50 6.05
N LYS A 721 -13.70 0.59 6.12
CA LYS A 721 -14.55 0.95 4.99
C LYS A 721 -15.16 2.32 5.26
N GLU A 722 -15.19 3.13 4.22
CA GLU A 722 -15.86 4.41 4.22
C GLU A 722 -17.03 4.33 3.23
N ASN A 723 -18.21 4.77 3.67
CA ASN A 723 -19.38 4.90 2.83
C ASN A 723 -20.17 6.15 3.21
N LYS A 724 -20.15 7.16 2.34
CA LYS A 724 -20.83 8.45 2.55
C LYS A 724 -20.47 9.13 3.87
N GLY A 725 -19.21 9.06 4.26
CA GLY A 725 -18.65 9.56 5.52
C GLY A 725 -18.78 8.60 6.69
N ALA A 726 -19.63 7.57 6.65
CA ALA A 726 -19.74 6.58 7.71
C ALA A 726 -18.57 5.60 7.67
N LEU A 727 -18.01 5.27 8.83
CA LEU A 727 -16.85 4.39 8.97
C LEU A 727 -17.25 3.06 9.60
N THR A 728 -16.77 1.96 9.03
CA THR A 728 -16.87 0.62 9.61
C THR A 728 -15.53 -0.12 9.52
N MET A 729 -15.40 -1.24 10.22
CA MET A 729 -14.20 -2.10 10.09
C MET A 729 -14.32 -3.04 8.89
N THR A 730 -13.19 -3.32 8.25
CA THR A 730 -13.04 -4.53 7.43
C THR A 730 -12.70 -5.73 8.32
N LYS A 731 -12.59 -6.92 7.75
CA LYS A 731 -12.05 -8.08 8.49
C LYS A 731 -10.62 -7.84 8.98
N CYS A 732 -9.77 -7.22 8.16
CA CYS A 732 -8.40 -6.89 8.57
C CYS A 732 -8.40 -5.84 9.69
N GLY A 733 -9.32 -4.88 9.65
CA GLY A 733 -9.57 -3.91 10.73
C GLY A 733 -10.01 -4.54 12.03
N GLU A 734 -10.94 -5.50 12.00
CA GLU A 734 -11.38 -6.24 13.18
C GLU A 734 -10.23 -6.99 13.84
N VAL A 735 -9.39 -7.67 13.05
CA VAL A 735 -8.18 -8.34 13.54
C VAL A 735 -7.21 -7.34 14.15
N SER A 736 -6.96 -6.22 13.46
CA SER A 736 -6.11 -5.15 13.98
C SER A 736 -6.65 -4.62 15.30
N TYR A 737 -7.93 -4.25 15.36
CA TYR A 737 -8.59 -3.72 16.54
C TYR A 737 -8.51 -4.67 17.74
N ALA A 738 -8.78 -5.96 17.52
CA ALA A 738 -8.70 -6.97 18.58
C ALA A 738 -7.28 -7.12 19.14
N LEU A 739 -6.25 -7.02 18.29
CA LEU A 739 -4.86 -7.11 18.72
C LEU A 739 -4.35 -5.84 19.42
N LEU A 740 -5.01 -4.69 19.22
CA LEU A 740 -4.59 -3.38 19.74
C LEU A 740 -5.02 -3.11 21.20
N ALA A 741 -5.70 -4.05 21.86
CA ALA A 741 -6.06 -3.87 23.27
C ALA A 741 -4.79 -3.71 24.13
N ASN A 742 -4.76 -2.68 24.96
CA ASN A 742 -3.60 -2.29 25.77
C ASN A 742 -2.31 -1.96 24.99
N CYS A 743 -2.34 -1.79 23.66
CA CYS A 743 -1.17 -1.40 22.89
C CYS A 743 -0.95 0.12 22.94
N GLN A 744 0.30 0.54 23.14
CA GLN A 744 0.71 1.94 23.18
C GLN A 744 0.70 2.59 21.79
N ILE A 745 0.96 1.84 20.72
CA ILE A 745 0.93 2.35 19.34
C ILE A 745 -0.46 2.88 18.92
N ALA A 746 -1.52 2.48 19.63
CA ALA A 746 -2.88 2.92 19.41
C ALA A 746 -3.36 3.99 20.40
N SER A 747 -2.50 4.49 21.30
CA SER A 747 -2.84 5.56 22.22
C SER A 747 -2.63 6.93 21.56
N PRO A 748 -3.66 7.79 21.51
CA PRO A 748 -3.50 9.15 21.03
C PRO A 748 -2.57 9.97 21.93
N GLU A 749 -2.59 9.77 23.25
CA GLU A 749 -1.74 10.46 24.22
C GLU A 749 -0.25 10.12 24.03
N VAL A 750 0.07 8.85 23.77
CA VAL A 750 1.45 8.43 23.45
C VAL A 750 1.93 9.08 22.14
N THR A 751 1.05 9.16 21.15
CA THR A 751 1.37 9.82 19.87
C THR A 751 1.58 11.32 20.04
N GLU A 752 0.76 12.00 20.84
CA GLU A 752 0.92 13.41 21.18
C GLU A 752 2.25 13.68 21.89
N LYS A 753 2.57 12.88 22.91
CA LYS A 753 3.84 12.99 23.66
C LYS A 753 5.05 12.79 22.77
N LEU A 754 4.96 11.90 21.77
CA LEU A 754 6.04 11.69 20.79
C LEU A 754 6.30 12.97 19.98
N PHE A 755 5.24 13.64 19.49
CA PHE A 755 5.39 14.91 18.76
C PHE A 755 5.97 16.02 19.63
N GLU A 756 5.55 16.15 20.89
CA GLU A 756 6.17 17.14 21.79
C GLU A 756 7.66 16.83 22.02
N SER A 757 8.00 15.54 22.19
CA SER A 757 9.39 15.10 22.31
C SER A 757 10.22 15.44 21.06
N MET A 758 9.62 15.38 19.88
CA MET A 758 10.26 15.81 18.62
C MET A 758 10.47 17.33 18.58
N ASN A 759 9.50 18.12 19.06
CA ASN A 759 9.66 19.58 19.18
C ASN A 759 10.74 19.97 20.19
N GLU A 760 10.87 19.25 21.31
CA GLU A 760 11.99 19.40 22.25
C GLU A 760 13.35 19.12 21.58
N VAL A 761 13.42 18.09 20.73
CA VAL A 761 14.63 17.81 19.94
C VAL A 761 14.94 18.94 18.97
N GLY A 762 13.94 19.46 18.25
CA GLY A 762 14.14 20.59 17.33
C GLY A 762 14.56 21.89 18.03
N ARG A 763 14.20 22.06 19.31
CA ARG A 763 14.70 23.15 20.18
C ARG A 763 16.05 22.84 20.84
N PHE A 764 16.64 21.68 20.55
CA PHE A 764 17.87 21.17 21.18
C PHE A 764 17.78 21.02 22.72
N SER A 765 16.57 20.94 23.29
CA SER A 765 16.35 20.74 24.72
C SER A 765 16.28 19.25 25.12
N ARG A 766 16.27 18.35 24.14
CA ARG A 766 16.29 16.89 24.33
C ARG A 766 17.16 16.21 23.29
N LYS A 767 17.83 15.12 23.66
CA LYS A 767 18.69 14.39 22.73
C LYS A 767 17.85 13.52 21.76
N PRO A 768 18.21 13.46 20.47
CA PRO A 768 17.56 12.57 19.49
C PRO A 768 17.44 11.11 19.94
N SER A 769 18.50 10.57 20.56
CA SER A 769 18.55 9.19 21.05
C SER A 769 17.46 8.87 22.07
N ASP A 770 17.14 9.83 22.93
CA ASP A 770 16.19 9.65 24.03
C ASP A 770 14.74 9.57 23.52
N VAL A 771 14.49 10.05 22.31
CA VAL A 771 13.19 9.94 21.63
C VAL A 771 13.16 8.69 20.76
N ILE A 772 14.20 8.42 19.96
CA ILE A 772 14.28 7.24 19.11
C ILE A 772 14.16 5.96 19.95
N ASN A 773 14.85 5.87 21.09
CA ASN A 773 14.84 4.67 21.93
C ASN A 773 13.46 4.34 22.52
N THR A 774 12.54 5.32 22.61
CA THR A 774 11.17 5.07 23.12
C THR A 774 10.42 4.03 22.28
N VAL A 775 10.72 3.94 20.98
CA VAL A 775 10.08 2.95 20.09
C VAL A 775 10.44 1.53 20.49
N THR A 776 11.64 1.29 21.00
CA THR A 776 12.12 -0.04 21.38
C THR A 776 11.29 -0.57 22.54
N ASP A 777 11.12 0.24 23.58
CA ASP A 777 10.33 -0.13 24.75
C ASP A 777 8.85 -0.35 24.38
N MET A 778 8.30 0.52 23.53
CA MET A 778 6.94 0.37 23.00
C MET A 778 6.77 -0.93 22.20
N VAL A 779 7.73 -1.28 21.34
CA VAL A 779 7.68 -2.50 20.53
C VAL A 779 7.71 -3.73 21.43
N VAL A 780 8.59 -3.78 22.43
CA VAL A 780 8.67 -4.90 23.38
C VAL A 780 7.35 -5.05 24.13
N HIS A 781 6.80 -3.94 24.63
CA HIS A 781 5.52 -3.92 25.32
C HIS A 781 4.36 -4.40 24.43
N ASP A 782 4.19 -3.81 23.25
CA ASP A 782 3.05 -4.08 22.38
C ASP A 782 3.14 -5.46 21.72
N MET A 783 4.35 -5.97 21.45
CA MET A 783 4.52 -7.36 21.00
C MET A 783 3.93 -8.34 22.02
N LYS A 784 4.18 -8.11 23.31
CA LYS A 784 3.60 -8.90 24.39
C LYS A 784 2.09 -8.71 24.45
N ALA A 785 1.61 -7.47 24.45
CA ALA A 785 0.17 -7.17 24.48
C ALA A 785 -0.59 -7.84 23.32
N MET A 786 -0.09 -7.72 22.07
CA MET A 786 -0.68 -8.38 20.90
C MET A 786 -0.70 -9.90 21.06
N GLN A 787 0.37 -10.49 21.61
CA GLN A 787 0.44 -11.94 21.83
C GLN A 787 -0.56 -12.40 22.91
N ASP A 788 -0.75 -11.61 23.97
CA ASP A 788 -1.74 -11.86 25.02
C ASP A 788 -3.18 -11.72 24.47
N ASN A 789 -3.39 -10.81 23.52
CA ASN A 789 -4.68 -10.59 22.84
C ASN A 789 -5.02 -11.65 21.79
N ILE A 790 -4.16 -12.64 21.52
CA ILE A 790 -4.37 -13.63 20.46
C ILE A 790 -5.70 -14.39 20.61
N GLY A 791 -6.18 -14.59 21.84
CA GLY A 791 -7.45 -15.25 22.12
C GLY A 791 -8.67 -14.43 21.65
N ALA A 792 -8.56 -13.11 21.53
CA ALA A 792 -9.64 -12.27 21.00
C ALA A 792 -9.93 -12.55 19.52
N LEU A 793 -9.04 -13.24 18.83
CA LEU A 793 -9.23 -13.70 17.46
C LEU A 793 -10.03 -15.02 17.37
N ASP A 794 -10.28 -15.70 18.50
CA ASP A 794 -11.05 -16.94 18.52
C ASP A 794 -12.52 -16.69 18.15
N GLY A 795 -13.07 -17.59 17.34
CA GLY A 795 -14.43 -17.45 16.80
C GLY A 795 -14.56 -16.43 15.66
N MET A 796 -13.53 -15.62 15.37
CA MET A 796 -13.50 -14.85 14.13
C MET A 796 -13.37 -15.80 12.93
N LYS A 797 -14.24 -15.63 11.92
CA LYS A 797 -14.09 -16.31 10.62
C LYS A 797 -12.88 -15.72 9.87
N LEU A 798 -11.67 -16.15 10.23
CA LEU A 798 -10.40 -15.65 9.69
C LEU A 798 -9.94 -16.38 8.44
N GLY A 799 -10.76 -17.32 7.95
CA GLY A 799 -10.48 -18.18 6.81
C GLY A 799 -9.58 -19.34 7.20
N ASP A 800 -9.84 -20.52 6.63
CA ASP A 800 -8.98 -21.69 6.79
C ASP A 800 -7.78 -21.52 5.86
N GLY A 801 -6.87 -20.62 6.23
CA GLY A 801 -5.52 -20.50 5.69
C GLY A 801 -5.36 -20.23 4.19
N ASN A 802 -6.43 -20.22 3.35
CA ASN A 802 -6.43 -19.88 1.91
C ASN A 802 -7.84 -19.91 1.26
N ALA A 803 -8.92 -19.90 2.05
CA ALA A 803 -10.28 -20.23 1.57
C ALA A 803 -11.34 -19.24 2.08
N ILE A 804 -11.96 -18.47 1.17
CA ILE A 804 -13.10 -17.60 1.47
C ILE A 804 -14.38 -18.44 1.42
N VAL A 805 -15.22 -18.47 2.47
CA VAL A 805 -16.54 -19.13 2.38
C VAL A 805 -17.45 -18.32 1.45
N ILE A 806 -17.88 -18.91 0.33
CA ILE A 806 -18.68 -18.24 -0.71
C ILE A 806 -20.14 -18.70 -0.78
N GLY A 807 -20.50 -19.81 -0.13
CA GLY A 807 -21.86 -20.35 -0.12
C GLY A 807 -21.92 -21.73 0.53
N LYS A 808 -23.02 -22.47 0.30
CA LYS A 808 -23.17 -23.88 0.69
C LYS A 808 -22.92 -24.80 -0.51
N CYS A 809 -22.24 -25.91 -0.29
CA CYS A 809 -21.94 -26.92 -1.29
C CYS A 809 -23.24 -27.52 -1.84
N PRO A 810 -23.47 -27.46 -3.17
CA PRO A 810 -24.70 -27.99 -3.76
C PRO A 810 -24.77 -29.53 -3.73
N LYS A 811 -23.65 -30.22 -3.47
CA LYS A 811 -23.58 -31.69 -3.35
C LYS A 811 -23.92 -32.21 -1.95
N CYS A 812 -23.49 -31.53 -0.89
CA CYS A 812 -23.62 -32.06 0.48
C CYS A 812 -24.05 -31.04 1.56
N GLY A 813 -24.28 -29.77 1.20
CA GLY A 813 -24.76 -28.74 2.11
C GLY A 813 -23.72 -28.14 3.08
N LYS A 814 -22.48 -28.64 3.11
CA LYS A 814 -21.38 -28.03 3.90
C LYS A 814 -20.90 -26.71 3.31
N ASP A 815 -20.05 -25.96 4.01
CA ASP A 815 -19.50 -24.70 3.48
C ASP A 815 -18.74 -24.91 2.16
N LEU A 816 -18.89 -23.98 1.23
CA LEU A 816 -18.16 -23.96 -0.04
C LEU A 816 -17.11 -22.85 0.02
N TYR A 817 -15.85 -23.23 -0.13
CA TYR A 817 -14.71 -22.34 -0.10
C TYR A 817 -14.29 -21.91 -1.50
N ALA A 818 -14.00 -20.62 -1.72
CA ALA A 818 -13.23 -20.12 -2.84
C ALA A 818 -11.76 -20.04 -2.42
N THR A 819 -10.96 -20.94 -3.00
CA THR A 819 -9.49 -20.90 -2.93
C THR A 819 -8.94 -20.12 -4.11
N LYS A 820 -7.61 -19.96 -4.22
CA LYS A 820 -6.98 -19.33 -5.40
C LYS A 820 -7.43 -19.97 -6.73
N ASN A 821 -7.62 -21.29 -6.74
CA ASN A 821 -7.79 -22.08 -7.96
C ASN A 821 -9.15 -22.79 -8.08
N GLN A 822 -9.83 -23.05 -6.97
CA GLN A 822 -11.03 -23.88 -6.94
C GLN A 822 -12.12 -23.31 -6.03
N PHE A 823 -13.37 -23.51 -6.41
CA PHE A 823 -14.51 -23.53 -5.49
C PHE A 823 -14.63 -24.96 -4.94
N ARG A 824 -14.27 -25.17 -3.69
CA ARG A 824 -14.11 -26.49 -3.08
C ARG A 824 -14.95 -26.62 -1.83
N CYS A 825 -15.67 -27.72 -1.69
CA CYS A 825 -16.46 -28.01 -0.50
C CYS A 825 -15.56 -28.22 0.73
N ALA A 826 -16.03 -27.79 1.90
CA ALA A 826 -15.36 -27.97 3.18
C ALA A 826 -15.21 -29.44 3.57
N GLY A 827 -16.10 -30.31 3.08
CA GLY A 827 -16.01 -31.75 3.28
C GLY A 827 -14.93 -32.43 2.43
N VAL A 828 -14.19 -31.70 1.58
CA VAL A 828 -13.07 -32.23 0.80
C VAL A 828 -11.82 -32.22 1.66
N HIS A 829 -11.50 -33.40 2.22
CA HIS A 829 -10.30 -33.66 3.00
C HIS A 829 -9.45 -34.71 2.30
N PHE A 830 -8.14 -34.54 2.45
CA PHE A 830 -7.14 -35.46 1.94
C PHE A 830 -6.29 -35.89 3.12
N LYS A 831 -6.30 -37.18 3.44
CA LYS A 831 -5.48 -37.76 4.47
C LYS A 831 -4.29 -38.43 3.83
N LYS A 832 -3.11 -38.18 4.40
CA LYS A 832 -1.90 -38.93 4.07
C LYS A 832 -2.16 -40.39 4.46
N THR A 833 -2.37 -41.26 3.47
CA THR A 833 -2.64 -42.69 3.65
C THR A 833 -1.39 -43.54 3.59
N GLY A 834 -0.28 -42.94 3.21
CA GLY A 834 1.01 -43.58 3.27
C GLY A 834 2.08 -42.73 2.65
N GLU A 835 3.19 -43.38 2.42
CA GLU A 835 4.32 -42.83 1.70
C GLU A 835 4.73 -43.87 0.68
N LYS A 836 4.67 -43.49 -0.59
CA LYS A 836 5.13 -44.34 -1.69
C LYS A 836 6.22 -43.53 -2.39
N ASP A 837 7.40 -44.12 -2.49
CA ASP A 837 8.56 -43.51 -3.15
C ASP A 837 8.90 -42.13 -2.54
N GLY A 838 8.98 -42.05 -1.20
CA GLY A 838 9.34 -40.81 -0.48
C GLY A 838 8.35 -39.66 -0.61
N LYS A 839 7.14 -39.92 -1.13
CA LYS A 839 6.07 -38.93 -1.32
C LYS A 839 4.86 -39.30 -0.50
N ALA A 840 4.33 -38.31 0.21
CA ALA A 840 3.05 -38.43 0.89
C ALA A 840 1.96 -38.77 -0.14
N VAL A 841 1.43 -39.98 -0.06
CA VAL A 841 0.27 -40.39 -0.82
C VAL A 841 -0.95 -39.93 -0.02
N PHE A 842 -1.74 -39.06 -0.63
CA PHE A 842 -2.97 -38.56 -0.03
C PHE A 842 -4.15 -39.29 -0.67
N ALA A 843 -4.96 -39.98 0.13
CA ALA A 843 -6.28 -40.39 -0.31
C ALA A 843 -7.29 -39.37 0.16
N GLN A 844 -8.32 -39.16 -0.65
CA GLN A 844 -9.45 -38.38 -0.22
C GLN A 844 -10.23 -39.17 0.84
N ASP A 845 -10.23 -38.67 2.07
CA ASP A 845 -11.01 -39.22 3.19
C ASP A 845 -12.17 -38.30 3.59
N GLY A 846 -12.33 -37.20 2.84
CA GLY A 846 -13.40 -36.25 3.02
C GLY A 846 -14.78 -36.82 2.75
N THR A 847 -15.76 -36.37 3.53
CA THR A 847 -17.20 -36.63 3.35
C THR A 847 -17.80 -36.09 2.04
N CYS A 848 -17.02 -35.37 1.24
CA CYS A 848 -17.44 -34.80 -0.04
C CYS A 848 -16.22 -34.60 -0.96
N ASP A 849 -16.47 -34.54 -2.26
CA ASP A 849 -15.52 -34.39 -3.37
C ASP A 849 -15.82 -33.22 -4.29
N PHE A 850 -16.85 -32.42 -3.95
CA PHE A 850 -17.26 -31.31 -4.78
C PHE A 850 -16.14 -30.25 -4.88
N SER A 851 -15.57 -30.11 -6.08
CA SER A 851 -14.56 -29.12 -6.40
C SER A 851 -14.66 -28.69 -7.87
N ILE A 852 -14.65 -27.37 -8.11
CA ILE A 852 -14.76 -26.77 -9.43
C ILE A 852 -13.62 -25.77 -9.63
N TYR A 853 -12.94 -25.83 -10.76
CA TYR A 853 -11.90 -24.84 -11.08
C TYR A 853 -12.48 -23.44 -11.29
N ARG A 854 -11.77 -22.44 -10.78
CA ARG A 854 -12.12 -21.02 -10.93
C ARG A 854 -11.69 -20.45 -12.28
N PHE A 855 -11.58 -21.26 -13.32
CA PHE A 855 -11.00 -20.86 -14.60
C PHE A 855 -11.80 -21.45 -15.76
N VAL A 856 -12.13 -20.63 -16.75
CA VAL A 856 -12.80 -21.04 -17.99
C VAL A 856 -12.12 -20.45 -19.22
N GLY A 857 -12.22 -21.13 -20.35
CA GLY A 857 -11.48 -20.79 -21.57
C GLY A 857 -10.15 -21.56 -21.69
N PRO A 858 -9.28 -21.19 -22.64
CA PRO A 858 -8.11 -21.97 -22.97
C PRO A 858 -7.02 -21.87 -21.89
N LYS A 859 -6.24 -22.95 -21.70
CA LYS A 859 -5.30 -23.13 -20.58
C LYS A 859 -4.21 -22.05 -20.50
N ASP A 860 -3.86 -21.46 -21.63
CA ASP A 860 -2.85 -20.42 -21.78
C ASP A 860 -3.35 -19.02 -21.37
N LYS A 861 -4.67 -18.76 -21.48
CA LYS A 861 -5.29 -17.48 -21.13
C LYS A 861 -6.68 -17.66 -20.50
N PRO A 862 -6.80 -18.35 -19.36
CA PRO A 862 -8.09 -18.62 -18.76
C PRO A 862 -8.72 -17.35 -18.18
N LYS A 863 -10.02 -17.21 -18.33
CA LYS A 863 -10.83 -16.23 -17.60
C LYS A 863 -11.04 -16.76 -16.18
N LYS A 864 -10.58 -16.03 -15.17
CA LYS A 864 -10.82 -16.38 -13.76
C LYS A 864 -12.27 -16.07 -13.35
N LEU A 865 -12.92 -17.02 -12.70
CA LEU A 865 -14.23 -16.89 -12.10
C LEU A 865 -14.14 -16.14 -10.77
N THR A 866 -15.02 -15.15 -10.61
CA THR A 866 -15.14 -14.35 -9.39
C THR A 866 -15.83 -15.14 -8.28
N ASP A 867 -15.68 -14.71 -7.02
CA ASP A 867 -16.38 -15.32 -5.88
C ASP A 867 -17.90 -15.26 -6.06
N LYS A 868 -18.41 -14.19 -6.70
CA LYS A 868 -19.81 -14.07 -7.09
C LYS A 868 -20.23 -15.20 -8.04
N ASN A 869 -19.41 -15.54 -9.03
CA ASN A 869 -19.73 -16.66 -9.94
C ASN A 869 -19.81 -17.98 -9.19
N GLY A 870 -18.88 -18.24 -8.26
CA GLY A 870 -18.91 -19.43 -7.42
C GLY A 870 -20.17 -19.51 -6.56
N ARG A 871 -20.61 -18.38 -5.99
CA ARG A 871 -21.86 -18.28 -5.22
C ARG A 871 -23.10 -18.57 -6.09
N GLU A 872 -23.17 -17.99 -7.28
CA GLU A 872 -24.26 -18.23 -8.23
C GLU A 872 -24.34 -19.69 -8.69
N ILE A 873 -23.20 -20.33 -8.93
CA ILE A 873 -23.13 -21.78 -9.22
C ILE A 873 -23.68 -22.60 -8.05
N ALA A 874 -23.31 -22.25 -6.82
CA ALA A 874 -23.72 -22.97 -5.62
C ALA A 874 -25.22 -22.82 -5.32
N GLU A 875 -25.75 -21.59 -5.40
CA GLU A 875 -27.13 -21.26 -5.03
C GLU A 875 -28.13 -21.54 -6.15
N LYS A 876 -27.78 -21.15 -7.38
CA LYS A 876 -28.71 -21.14 -8.53
C LYS A 876 -28.39 -22.25 -9.55
N GLY A 877 -27.25 -22.92 -9.41
CA GLY A 877 -26.75 -23.85 -10.43
C GLY A 877 -26.37 -23.16 -11.75
N LYS A 878 -26.34 -21.82 -11.81
CA LYS A 878 -26.09 -21.06 -13.03
C LYS A 878 -25.51 -19.67 -12.73
N THR A 879 -24.46 -19.26 -13.44
CA THR A 879 -23.87 -17.92 -13.32
C THR A 879 -24.71 -16.85 -14.01
N SER A 880 -24.46 -15.58 -13.68
CA SER A 880 -24.71 -14.44 -14.59
C SER A 880 -23.88 -14.56 -15.88
N LEU A 881 -24.24 -13.81 -16.92
CA LEU A 881 -23.52 -13.85 -18.21
C LEU A 881 -22.04 -13.44 -18.01
N ILE A 882 -21.13 -14.34 -18.31
CA ILE A 882 -19.68 -14.09 -18.22
C ILE A 882 -19.23 -13.55 -19.56
N LYS A 883 -18.80 -12.29 -19.58
CA LYS A 883 -18.38 -11.62 -20.81
C LYS A 883 -16.89 -11.80 -21.10
N GLY A 884 -16.55 -11.90 -22.39
CA GLY A 884 -15.17 -11.82 -22.86
C GLY A 884 -14.34 -13.07 -22.54
N ILE A 885 -14.92 -14.28 -22.63
CA ILE A 885 -14.18 -15.54 -22.55
C ILE A 885 -13.44 -15.73 -23.87
N LYS A 886 -12.12 -15.96 -23.84
CA LYS A 886 -11.33 -16.12 -25.06
C LYS A 886 -11.65 -17.46 -25.76
N LYS A 887 -11.74 -17.43 -27.09
CA LYS A 887 -11.82 -18.66 -27.89
C LYS A 887 -10.49 -19.41 -27.86
N LYS A 888 -10.55 -20.74 -27.98
CA LYS A 888 -9.37 -21.62 -28.07
C LYS A 888 -8.54 -21.37 -29.33
N SER A 889 -9.17 -20.90 -30.40
CA SER A 889 -8.55 -20.48 -31.66
C SER A 889 -7.81 -19.15 -31.57
N GLY A 890 -7.98 -18.37 -30.49
CA GLY A 890 -7.33 -17.07 -30.28
C GLY A 890 -8.00 -15.88 -30.98
N ASP A 891 -8.95 -16.12 -31.89
CA ASP A 891 -9.67 -15.10 -32.67
C ASP A 891 -10.95 -14.60 -31.95
N GLY A 892 -10.72 -13.75 -30.96
CA GLY A 892 -11.78 -13.00 -30.28
C GLY A 892 -12.36 -13.70 -29.05
N THR A 893 -13.52 -13.20 -28.61
CA THR A 893 -14.16 -13.62 -27.36
C THR A 893 -15.62 -14.02 -27.58
N TYR A 894 -16.15 -14.82 -26.65
CA TYR A 894 -17.56 -15.12 -26.55
C TYR A 894 -18.05 -14.90 -25.13
N ASP A 895 -19.37 -14.75 -25.00
CA ASP A 895 -20.04 -14.62 -23.72
C ASP A 895 -20.83 -15.90 -23.45
N ALA A 896 -20.75 -16.43 -22.23
CA ALA A 896 -21.47 -17.64 -21.85
C ALA A 896 -21.95 -17.59 -20.40
N TYR A 897 -23.03 -18.32 -20.12
CA TYR A 897 -23.41 -18.73 -18.78
C TYR A 897 -22.72 -20.06 -18.46
N LEU A 898 -22.33 -20.26 -17.21
CA LEU A 898 -21.88 -21.56 -16.72
C LEU A 898 -22.99 -22.20 -15.91
N THR A 899 -23.37 -23.41 -16.27
CA THR A 899 -24.42 -24.20 -15.61
C THR A 899 -23.82 -25.41 -14.92
N LEU A 900 -24.22 -25.66 -13.69
CA LEU A 900 -23.77 -26.80 -12.90
C LEU A 900 -24.51 -28.06 -13.35
N ASN A 901 -23.76 -29.05 -13.83
CA ASN A 901 -24.27 -30.37 -14.08
C ASN A 901 -24.40 -31.13 -12.74
N ARG A 902 -25.62 -31.46 -12.31
CA ARG A 902 -25.85 -32.10 -11.00
C ARG A 902 -25.54 -33.60 -10.96
N GLU A 903 -25.37 -34.24 -12.11
CA GLU A 903 -24.99 -35.64 -12.19
C GLU A 903 -23.47 -35.81 -12.06
N THR A 904 -22.72 -34.99 -12.79
CA THR A 904 -21.24 -35.07 -12.82
C THR A 904 -20.54 -34.07 -11.88
N TRP A 905 -21.29 -33.11 -11.32
CA TRP A 905 -20.77 -32.00 -10.52
C TRP A 905 -19.73 -31.12 -11.25
N SER A 906 -19.81 -31.08 -12.58
CA SER A 906 -18.96 -30.27 -13.46
C SER A 906 -19.69 -29.05 -14.02
N LEU A 907 -18.99 -28.17 -14.73
CA LEU A 907 -19.58 -26.98 -15.36
C LEU A 907 -19.75 -27.15 -16.86
N ASP A 908 -20.97 -26.94 -17.34
CA ASP A 908 -21.33 -26.85 -18.75
C ASP A 908 -21.44 -25.39 -19.20
N MET A 909 -21.21 -25.12 -20.49
CA MET A 909 -21.37 -23.79 -21.08
C MET A 909 -22.73 -23.67 -21.78
N GLN A 910 -23.50 -22.65 -21.41
CA GLN A 910 -24.73 -22.27 -22.10
C GLN A 910 -24.57 -20.90 -22.74
N PHE A 911 -24.79 -20.81 -24.05
CA PHE A 911 -24.67 -19.57 -24.81
C PHE A 911 -26.00 -18.80 -24.84
N PRO A 912 -25.98 -17.45 -24.83
CA PRO A 912 -27.19 -16.65 -25.01
C PRO A 912 -27.82 -16.91 -26.40
N GLU A 913 -29.16 -16.90 -26.48
CA GLU A 913 -29.88 -17.07 -27.76
C GLU A 913 -29.53 -15.95 -28.75
N PHE A 914 -29.12 -16.35 -29.95
CA PHE A 914 -28.83 -15.43 -31.05
C PHE A 914 -30.16 -14.90 -31.64
N LYS A 915 -30.63 -13.72 -31.21
CA LYS A 915 -31.72 -13.01 -31.90
C LYS A 915 -31.19 -12.45 -33.22
N GLY A 916 -31.13 -13.30 -34.25
CA GLY A 916 -30.77 -12.89 -35.60
C GLY A 916 -31.70 -11.77 -36.10
N LYS A 917 -31.11 -10.64 -36.50
CA LYS A 917 -31.80 -9.66 -37.36
C LYS A 917 -32.19 -10.40 -38.65
N LYS A 918 -33.50 -10.50 -38.91
CA LYS A 918 -34.01 -10.87 -40.24
C LYS A 918 -33.32 -9.99 -41.27
N HIS A 919 -32.60 -10.60 -42.21
CA HIS A 919 -32.27 -9.95 -43.47
C HIS A 919 -33.61 -9.57 -44.14
N LYS A 920 -33.87 -8.26 -44.27
CA LYS A 920 -34.77 -7.76 -45.32
C LYS A 920 -33.92 -7.66 -46.58
N GLY A 921 -34.40 -8.28 -47.65
CA GLY A 921 -33.94 -8.02 -49.00
C GLY A 921 -34.27 -6.61 -49.47
#